data_AF-A0AAN7EVM1-F1
#
_entry.id   AF-A0AAN7EVM1-F1
#
_cell.length_a   1.000
_cell.length_b   1.000
_cell.length_c   1.000
_cell.angle_alpha   90.00
_cell.angle_beta   90.00
_cell.angle_gamma   90.00
#
_symmetry.space_group_name_H-M   'P 1'
#
loop_
_entity.id
_entity.type
_entity.pdbx_description
1 polymer ?
#
loop_
_entity_poly.entity_id
_entity_poly.type
_entity_poly.pdbx_seq_one_letter_code
_entity_poly.pdbx_strand_id
1 'polypeptide(L)'
;MMASVSSCTDTQSNKLYLYFWHPYSPVMYSLYKIDVPNPLPPPPTKDAQDEQIINPNHLEPILQLKTGEFPGNMCCVSLGSKLYFMGGEDDIDYPCLDEDVKIKYKNVKRDIFPRDVYIFDPTNPSLLLDGTAMNSGKSWPLAFVADEKIYVLGSNFTTDIFDMSWRKDSELKSLSLFEVYHPKDDKWTILPNPPLENVETRWVGHAVEGRKVFFIAWQQGIERLYCFDLETDRWTKGIALPSHLRNVSGRIEVIEGTLYGCYHSTIAAIAPVAEEEEEEEEEEEEREQEMEEGEEEECVELEEEDELNIQQQQEEDEMGAWFINYRLHVVSREMGMEAIFNVHQQLQSSSTLLHLGSRCFCYVKTGMPPHPKYGGDHAIEDDKVRVISIVIFQALGETYKEGATRLFRAKFLHSAHYAVKTSFPNEGVIHGCFSLGWGCHTQAMGKFQTQYQAERSPFDKQELGSNILVAAGRDHAEASARSRSIGGGEFSVPPIDVSDSGTGNSSSQRQRRRRDDGGRRTLTVPVPRIGNTEIPPEDGFTWRKYGQKEILGSKYPRFKQDQQTKAFEPKRMAILNLGENIKINPEIVNKACSVAVGAHNSADKPYILQNICGSPDLVIFGFPGNWSVNDWYAGESFGETKINLELFPSLRSIGIDEHAKVNKAFLQRFDDKVLKNSDFTNKVQKAVTEKKQILFTGHSAGGSIANLATIWFLEKYLRSDSPDNYKISPSSPLCVTFGCPLTGNHIFSHALRRENWARYFIHFVMRYDIVPRILLAPVSSILLEFQRVLQFLNEKSKNLAHASINNFDASNFYMKVMKNASSVASHANCNLMGNTNLPLETETNFIPLSPYKPFGTYVLCTGNEKLVILRNPDAVLQLLFYSSQLCKEEECTDVAQRTLQQHFGYESELQDSFQMLNKVCLEPLEELPLSAESTSDIATIDAALNDLGLSTRARLCIRAAGELEKRKIGNKDSIDLKETDIEKAMKCLEDYRLNCGYRDLGYYDAFKLQESSNDFDANLKRLDLAGIFDEILEMLKRYELPDAFEAQNNWIDLGTRYRRLVEPLDIANYYRHLKNEDTGAYVDRGRPKRYKFTQRWFENAKRMPAESSWESCFWAKVEELRIKTSNAGGFAQVKVKEEVLKLEEQVQTWIKGGELGKDVFLEKSTFMKWWNTLPEEHKSKSCIKNVKDS
;
A
#
# COMPACT_ATOMS: atom_id res chain seq x y z
N MET A 1 -75.00 -16.12 -26.36
CA MET A 1 -74.70 -14.75 -25.91
C MET A 1 -74.06 -14.83 -24.54
N MET A 2 -72.89 -14.24 -24.38
CA MET A 2 -72.34 -13.81 -23.08
C MET A 2 -71.52 -12.55 -23.37
N ALA A 3 -71.50 -11.60 -22.43
CA ALA A 3 -70.63 -10.44 -22.45
C ALA A 3 -69.80 -10.47 -21.17
N SER A 4 -68.50 -10.32 -21.30
CA SER A 4 -67.57 -10.14 -20.18
C SER A 4 -67.42 -8.65 -19.88
N VAL A 5 -67.24 -8.32 -18.60
CA VAL A 5 -66.84 -6.99 -18.13
C VAL A 5 -65.48 -7.14 -17.47
N SER A 6 -64.48 -6.43 -17.98
CA SER A 6 -63.19 -6.30 -17.32
C SER A 6 -63.24 -5.20 -16.24
N SER A 7 -62.53 -5.43 -15.14
CA SER A 7 -62.17 -4.37 -14.20
C SER A 7 -60.65 -4.32 -14.14
N CYS A 8 -60.07 -3.18 -14.50
CA CYS A 8 -58.62 -2.96 -14.38
C CYS A 8 -58.33 -2.30 -13.04
N THR A 9 -57.22 -2.67 -12.42
CA THR A 9 -56.61 -1.92 -11.31
C THR A 9 -55.12 -1.81 -11.60
N ASP A 10 -54.77 -0.83 -12.45
CA ASP A 10 -53.38 -0.52 -12.76
C ASP A 10 -52.64 -0.11 -11.49
N THR A 11 -51.60 -0.86 -11.12
CA THR A 11 -50.69 -0.49 -10.04
C THR A 11 -49.70 0.55 -10.58
N GLN A 12 -49.76 1.76 -10.04
CA GLN A 12 -49.06 2.93 -10.57
C GLN A 12 -47.56 2.86 -10.25
N SER A 13 -46.76 2.23 -11.11
CA SER A 13 -45.32 2.08 -10.88
C SER A 13 -44.56 3.41 -10.90
N ASN A 14 -43.69 3.58 -9.91
CA ASN A 14 -42.67 4.62 -9.88
C ASN A 14 -41.54 4.26 -10.87
N LYS A 15 -40.75 5.24 -11.34
CA LYS A 15 -39.73 5.00 -12.39
C LYS A 15 -38.38 5.63 -12.06
N LEU A 16 -37.33 4.82 -12.01
CA LEU A 16 -35.94 5.28 -11.94
C LEU A 16 -35.32 5.29 -13.33
N TYR A 17 -34.49 6.29 -13.58
CA TYR A 17 -33.73 6.46 -14.81
C TYR A 17 -32.24 6.45 -14.45
N LEU A 18 -31.47 5.53 -15.05
CA LEU A 18 -30.03 5.38 -14.85
C LEU A 18 -29.30 5.83 -16.11
N TYR A 19 -28.53 6.91 -16.00
CA TYR A 19 -27.66 7.40 -17.06
C TYR A 19 -26.25 6.85 -16.86
N PHE A 20 -25.75 6.16 -17.89
CA PHE A 20 -24.54 5.35 -17.82
C PHE A 20 -23.59 5.72 -18.95
N TRP A 21 -22.32 5.93 -18.63
CA TRP A 21 -21.24 6.23 -19.58
C TRP A 21 -20.39 4.98 -19.80
N HIS A 22 -20.12 4.64 -21.06
CA HIS A 22 -19.29 3.50 -21.47
C HIS A 22 -17.99 4.02 -22.12
N PRO A 23 -16.84 3.98 -21.43
CA PRO A 23 -15.56 4.24 -22.06
C PRO A 23 -15.26 3.13 -23.08
N TYR A 24 -14.49 3.47 -24.11
CA TYR A 24 -14.02 2.53 -25.15
C TYR A 24 -15.13 1.72 -25.89
N SER A 25 -16.32 2.29 -26.01
CA SER A 25 -17.48 1.74 -26.72
C SER A 25 -17.82 2.56 -27.98
N PRO A 26 -18.48 1.99 -29.01
CA PRO A 26 -19.14 2.76 -30.08
C PRO A 26 -20.43 3.46 -29.61
N VAL A 27 -20.99 3.04 -28.47
CA VAL A 27 -22.10 3.71 -27.78
C VAL A 27 -21.57 4.33 -26.49
N MET A 28 -21.34 5.64 -26.50
CA MET A 28 -20.76 6.39 -25.39
C MET A 28 -21.67 6.44 -24.17
N TYR A 29 -22.99 6.55 -24.37
CA TYR A 29 -23.94 6.56 -23.25
C TYR A 29 -25.14 5.65 -23.47
N SER A 30 -25.69 5.12 -22.39
CA SER A 30 -26.98 4.43 -22.37
C SER A 30 -27.83 4.93 -21.21
N LEU A 31 -29.13 5.10 -21.46
CA LEU A 31 -30.14 5.39 -20.45
C LEU A 31 -30.98 4.12 -20.22
N TYR A 32 -31.07 3.67 -18.97
CA TYR A 32 -31.92 2.54 -18.58
C TYR A 32 -33.10 3.03 -17.75
N LYS A 33 -34.26 2.35 -17.86
CA LYS A 33 -35.46 2.65 -17.07
C LYS A 33 -35.84 1.44 -16.22
N ILE A 34 -35.87 1.63 -14.91
CA ILE A 34 -36.32 0.63 -13.93
C ILE A 34 -37.69 1.05 -13.42
N ASP A 35 -38.69 0.19 -13.56
CA ASP A 35 -39.98 0.37 -12.90
C ASP A 35 -39.89 -0.17 -11.45
N VAL A 36 -40.20 0.68 -10.48
CA VAL A 36 -40.22 0.38 -9.04
C VAL A 36 -41.67 0.25 -8.57
N PRO A 37 -42.06 -0.82 -7.86
CA PRO A 37 -43.42 -0.96 -7.35
C PRO A 37 -43.81 0.16 -6.38
N ASN A 38 -45.08 0.60 -6.44
CA ASN A 38 -45.65 1.55 -5.50
C ASN A 38 -47.08 1.10 -5.12
N PRO A 39 -47.38 0.80 -3.84
CA PRO A 39 -46.43 0.74 -2.72
C PRO A 39 -45.33 -0.30 -2.94
N LEU A 40 -44.20 -0.14 -2.25
CA LEU A 40 -43.14 -1.15 -2.23
C LEU A 40 -43.68 -2.48 -1.67
N PRO A 41 -43.22 -3.63 -2.18
CA PRO A 41 -43.51 -4.93 -1.56
C PRO A 41 -42.90 -4.99 -0.14
N PRO A 42 -43.29 -5.95 0.71
CA PRO A 42 -42.51 -6.26 1.90
C PRO A 42 -41.05 -6.58 1.51
N PRO A 43 -40.06 -6.30 2.39
CA PRO A 43 -38.66 -6.60 2.11
C PRO A 43 -38.47 -8.07 1.69
N PRO A 44 -37.70 -8.36 0.63
CA PRO A 44 -37.46 -9.73 0.20
C PRO A 44 -36.76 -10.53 1.31
N THR A 45 -37.10 -11.81 1.44
CA THR A 45 -36.33 -12.75 2.27
C THR A 45 -34.95 -12.95 1.65
N LYS A 46 -33.95 -13.33 2.47
CA LYS A 46 -32.60 -13.60 1.97
C LYS A 46 -32.59 -14.60 0.81
N ASP A 47 -33.30 -15.72 0.95
CA ASP A 47 -33.36 -16.76 -0.09
C ASP A 47 -33.89 -16.20 -1.43
N ALA A 48 -34.87 -15.29 -1.40
CA ALA A 48 -35.42 -14.64 -2.58
C ALA A 48 -34.48 -13.55 -3.16
N GLN A 49 -33.70 -12.88 -2.31
CA GLN A 49 -32.63 -11.98 -2.75
C GLN A 49 -31.51 -12.77 -3.44
N ASP A 50 -31.05 -13.85 -2.83
CA ASP A 50 -29.99 -14.72 -3.36
C ASP A 50 -30.44 -15.40 -4.68
N GLU A 51 -31.70 -15.85 -4.80
CA GLU A 51 -32.27 -16.34 -6.06
C GLU A 51 -32.29 -15.27 -7.16
N GLN A 52 -32.62 -14.01 -6.82
CA GLN A 52 -32.62 -12.89 -7.77
C GLN A 52 -31.20 -12.40 -8.12
N ILE A 53 -30.22 -12.57 -7.24
CA ILE A 53 -28.80 -12.32 -7.53
C ILE A 53 -28.26 -13.37 -8.51
N ILE A 54 -28.69 -14.63 -8.40
CA ILE A 54 -28.35 -15.71 -9.33
C ILE A 54 -29.06 -15.55 -10.69
N ASN A 55 -30.34 -15.15 -10.68
CA ASN A 55 -31.18 -14.95 -11.88
C ASN A 55 -31.70 -13.50 -11.98
N PRO A 56 -30.84 -12.50 -12.26
CA PRO A 56 -31.22 -11.10 -12.30
C PRO A 56 -32.11 -10.75 -13.50
N ASN A 57 -32.99 -9.76 -13.31
CA ASN A 57 -33.91 -9.27 -14.34
C ASN A 57 -33.18 -8.61 -15.52
N HIS A 58 -33.55 -8.89 -16.76
CA HIS A 58 -32.91 -8.22 -17.90
C HIS A 58 -33.31 -6.73 -18.01
N LEU A 59 -32.35 -5.86 -18.30
CA LEU A 59 -32.58 -4.45 -18.63
C LEU A 59 -32.07 -4.11 -20.04
N GLU A 60 -32.97 -3.53 -20.84
CA GLU A 60 -32.67 -2.93 -22.13
C GLU A 60 -32.48 -1.40 -22.00
N PRO A 61 -31.60 -0.78 -22.81
CA PRO A 61 -31.48 0.66 -22.86
C PRO A 61 -32.67 1.29 -23.59
N ILE A 62 -33.23 2.36 -23.03
CA ILE A 62 -34.32 3.15 -23.63
C ILE A 62 -33.82 4.30 -24.51
N LEU A 63 -32.54 4.67 -24.38
CA LEU A 63 -31.81 5.60 -25.24
C LEU A 63 -30.35 5.16 -25.30
N GLN A 64 -29.73 5.26 -26.47
CA GLN A 64 -28.30 5.06 -26.67
C GLN A 64 -27.73 6.21 -27.50
N LEU A 65 -26.59 6.75 -27.09
CA LEU A 65 -25.92 7.87 -27.75
C LEU A 65 -24.58 7.40 -28.32
N LYS A 66 -24.39 7.57 -29.64
CA LYS A 66 -23.17 7.14 -30.35
C LYS A 66 -21.93 7.97 -29.96
N THR A 67 -20.80 7.28 -29.86
CA THR A 67 -19.47 7.87 -29.67
C THR A 67 -19.12 8.82 -30.80
N GLY A 68 -18.82 10.09 -30.47
CA GLY A 68 -18.43 11.14 -31.41
C GLY A 68 -19.56 11.75 -32.25
N GLU A 69 -20.78 11.23 -32.17
CA GLU A 69 -21.96 12.05 -32.51
C GLU A 69 -22.20 13.06 -31.39
N PHE A 70 -22.17 12.59 -30.14
CA PHE A 70 -22.37 13.38 -28.93
C PHE A 70 -21.06 13.61 -28.15
N PRO A 71 -20.98 14.66 -27.29
CA PRO A 71 -19.76 15.03 -26.57
C PRO A 71 -19.39 14.04 -25.46
N GLY A 72 -18.09 13.90 -25.19
CA GLY A 72 -17.54 13.19 -24.04
C GLY A 72 -17.76 13.95 -22.73
N ASN A 73 -17.94 13.23 -21.62
CA ASN A 73 -18.15 13.77 -20.28
C ASN A 73 -19.35 14.73 -20.14
N MET A 74 -20.46 14.50 -20.86
CA MET A 74 -21.71 15.24 -20.61
C MET A 74 -22.24 15.00 -19.19
N CYS A 75 -22.74 16.06 -18.56
CA CYS A 75 -23.56 15.93 -17.36
C CYS A 75 -25.03 15.64 -17.74
N CYS A 76 -25.79 15.10 -16.78
CA CYS A 76 -27.23 14.93 -16.91
C CYS A 76 -27.92 15.46 -15.65
N VAL A 77 -29.06 16.13 -15.83
CA VAL A 77 -29.89 16.65 -14.73
C VAL A 77 -31.38 16.48 -15.04
N SER A 78 -32.18 16.20 -14.01
CA SER A 78 -33.63 16.07 -14.10
C SER A 78 -34.34 17.37 -13.72
N LEU A 79 -35.22 17.87 -14.58
CA LEU A 79 -36.12 18.98 -14.27
C LEU A 79 -37.55 18.61 -14.67
N GLY A 80 -38.46 18.64 -13.69
CA GLY A 80 -39.85 18.19 -13.86
C GLY A 80 -39.91 16.72 -14.30
N SER A 81 -40.49 16.47 -15.48
CA SER A 81 -40.61 15.14 -16.07
C SER A 81 -39.53 14.79 -17.12
N LYS A 82 -38.50 15.63 -17.31
CA LYS A 82 -37.51 15.50 -18.39
C LYS A 82 -36.09 15.40 -17.88
N LEU A 83 -35.21 14.82 -18.70
CA LEU A 83 -33.75 14.84 -18.51
C LEU A 83 -33.12 15.80 -19.52
N TYR A 84 -32.11 16.54 -19.05
CA TYR A 84 -31.32 17.47 -19.85
C TYR A 84 -29.85 17.01 -19.82
N PHE A 85 -29.19 16.98 -20.97
CA PHE A 85 -27.77 16.63 -21.13
C PHE A 85 -27.05 17.81 -21.78
N MET A 86 -25.87 18.20 -21.28
CA MET A 86 -25.17 19.38 -21.80
C MET A 86 -23.67 19.39 -21.45
N GLY A 87 -22.93 20.25 -22.14
CA GLY A 87 -21.49 20.46 -21.95
C GLY A 87 -20.66 19.25 -22.39
N GLY A 88 -19.49 19.09 -21.79
CA GLY A 88 -18.52 18.08 -22.19
C GLY A 88 -17.58 18.56 -23.28
N GLU A 89 -16.94 17.61 -23.97
CA GLU A 89 -15.85 17.86 -24.91
C GLU A 89 -16.05 17.07 -26.21
N ASP A 90 -15.92 17.73 -27.36
CA ASP A 90 -15.99 17.09 -28.68
C ASP A 90 -14.60 16.55 -29.08
N ASP A 91 -14.44 15.23 -29.05
CA ASP A 91 -13.26 14.52 -29.55
C ASP A 91 -13.58 13.70 -30.81
N ILE A 92 -12.76 13.89 -31.85
CA ILE A 92 -12.86 13.23 -33.16
C ILE A 92 -11.75 12.20 -33.42
N ASP A 93 -10.80 12.06 -32.49
CA ASP A 93 -9.70 11.09 -32.54
C ASP A 93 -9.92 9.91 -31.57
N TYR A 94 -11.05 9.89 -30.85
CA TYR A 94 -11.45 8.88 -29.88
C TYR A 94 -11.34 7.44 -30.43
N PRO A 95 -10.68 6.48 -29.73
CA PRO A 95 -10.30 5.17 -30.30
C PRO A 95 -11.44 4.30 -30.85
N CYS A 96 -12.67 4.51 -30.35
CA CYS A 96 -13.83 3.66 -30.62
C CYS A 96 -14.92 4.34 -31.47
N LEU A 97 -14.58 5.44 -32.15
CA LEU A 97 -15.41 6.08 -33.16
C LEU A 97 -15.74 5.12 -34.33
N ASP A 98 -17.02 4.98 -34.66
CA ASP A 98 -17.46 4.32 -35.90
C ASP A 98 -16.99 5.11 -37.14
N GLU A 99 -16.66 4.40 -38.23
CA GLU A 99 -16.23 5.02 -39.49
C GLU A 99 -17.34 5.86 -40.18
N ASP A 100 -18.63 5.57 -39.94
CA ASP A 100 -19.72 6.39 -40.45
C ASP A 100 -19.75 7.78 -39.77
N VAL A 101 -19.55 7.82 -38.45
CA VAL A 101 -19.41 9.05 -37.66
C VAL A 101 -18.14 9.83 -38.08
N LYS A 102 -16.99 9.15 -38.23
CA LYS A 102 -15.76 9.80 -38.73
C LYS A 102 -16.00 10.44 -40.09
N ILE A 103 -16.61 9.73 -41.04
CA ILE A 103 -16.91 10.26 -42.39
C ILE A 103 -17.90 11.43 -42.31
N LYS A 104 -18.95 11.33 -41.48
CA LYS A 104 -19.98 12.36 -41.27
C LYS A 104 -19.41 13.69 -40.77
N TYR A 105 -18.44 13.66 -39.85
CA TYR A 105 -17.88 14.87 -39.23
C TYR A 105 -16.50 15.30 -39.74
N LYS A 106 -15.82 14.51 -40.59
CA LYS A 106 -14.43 14.76 -41.07
C LYS A 106 -14.12 16.18 -41.57
N ASN A 107 -15.12 16.86 -42.14
CA ASN A 107 -14.99 18.22 -42.69
C ASN A 107 -15.92 19.24 -41.99
N VAL A 108 -16.51 18.88 -40.85
CA VAL A 108 -17.42 19.73 -40.07
C VAL A 108 -16.63 20.38 -38.94
N LYS A 109 -16.57 21.72 -38.93
CA LYS A 109 -15.99 22.43 -37.78
C LYS A 109 -16.97 22.35 -36.60
N ARG A 110 -16.55 21.69 -35.52
CA ARG A 110 -17.23 21.67 -34.21
C ARG A 110 -16.50 22.61 -33.23
N ASP A 111 -17.19 23.07 -32.19
CA ASP A 111 -16.57 23.79 -31.08
C ASP A 111 -16.03 22.75 -30.07
N ILE A 112 -14.81 22.93 -29.53
CA ILE A 112 -14.17 21.93 -28.64
C ILE A 112 -15.02 21.66 -27.39
N PHE A 113 -15.62 22.73 -26.84
CA PHE A 113 -16.58 22.67 -25.74
C PHE A 113 -17.95 23.06 -26.32
N PRO A 114 -18.76 22.09 -26.77
CA PRO A 114 -20.05 22.37 -27.37
C PRO A 114 -21.00 23.06 -26.37
N ARG A 115 -21.90 23.88 -26.93
CA ARG A 115 -22.90 24.65 -26.18
C ARG A 115 -24.29 24.03 -26.25
N ASP A 116 -24.43 22.96 -27.03
CA ASP A 116 -25.69 22.28 -27.28
C ASP A 116 -26.25 21.65 -26.00
N VAL A 117 -27.57 21.64 -25.91
CA VAL A 117 -28.33 21.07 -24.80
C VAL A 117 -29.33 20.09 -25.40
N TYR A 118 -29.31 18.84 -24.94
CA TYR A 118 -30.20 17.79 -25.42
C TYR A 118 -31.23 17.45 -24.35
N ILE A 119 -32.50 17.31 -24.74
CA ILE A 119 -33.62 17.08 -23.83
C ILE A 119 -34.28 15.75 -24.18
N PHE A 120 -34.30 14.81 -23.21
CA PHE A 120 -35.03 13.57 -23.32
C PHE A 120 -36.36 13.65 -22.58
N ASP A 121 -37.45 13.40 -23.30
CA ASP A 121 -38.80 13.33 -22.75
C ASP A 121 -39.25 11.86 -22.66
N PRO A 122 -39.39 11.27 -21.46
CA PRO A 122 -39.78 9.87 -21.30
C PRO A 122 -41.19 9.54 -21.83
N THR A 123 -42.01 10.53 -22.20
CA THR A 123 -43.30 10.31 -22.88
C THR A 123 -43.14 10.00 -24.37
N ASN A 124 -42.00 10.36 -24.97
CA ASN A 124 -41.64 10.09 -26.36
C ASN A 124 -40.17 9.63 -26.45
N PRO A 125 -39.83 8.42 -25.96
CA PRO A 125 -38.45 7.96 -25.80
C PRO A 125 -37.70 7.80 -27.14
N SER A 126 -38.40 7.80 -28.26
CA SER A 126 -37.83 7.79 -29.62
C SER A 126 -37.26 9.13 -30.08
N LEU A 127 -37.39 10.21 -29.31
CA LEU A 127 -36.99 11.55 -29.71
C LEU A 127 -36.12 12.23 -28.63
N LEU A 128 -34.85 12.45 -28.97
CA LEU A 128 -34.01 13.44 -28.28
C LEU A 128 -34.28 14.80 -28.95
N LEU A 129 -34.62 15.80 -28.14
CA LEU A 129 -34.93 17.16 -28.60
C LEU A 129 -33.71 18.07 -28.41
N ASP A 130 -33.45 18.93 -29.39
CA ASP A 130 -32.52 20.06 -29.20
C ASP A 130 -33.18 21.12 -28.30
N GLY A 131 -32.48 21.53 -27.26
CA GLY A 131 -32.84 22.62 -26.35
C GLY A 131 -32.07 23.90 -26.66
N THR A 132 -32.42 24.98 -25.96
CA THR A 132 -31.70 26.26 -26.09
C THR A 132 -30.26 26.11 -25.60
N ALA A 133 -29.30 26.42 -26.49
CA ALA A 133 -27.87 26.31 -26.23
C ALA A 133 -27.37 27.29 -25.15
N MET A 134 -26.35 26.88 -24.40
CA MET A 134 -25.66 27.69 -23.38
C MET A 134 -24.93 28.88 -24.01
N ASN A 135 -24.62 29.93 -23.22
CA ASN A 135 -23.82 31.05 -23.72
C ASN A 135 -22.38 30.60 -24.02
N SER A 136 -21.80 29.75 -23.16
CA SER A 136 -20.41 29.29 -23.22
C SER A 136 -20.30 27.77 -23.01
N GLY A 137 -19.32 27.12 -23.64
CA GLY A 137 -19.05 25.70 -23.43
C GLY A 137 -18.61 25.37 -22.00
N LYS A 138 -18.64 24.09 -21.61
CA LYS A 138 -18.33 23.64 -20.25
C LYS A 138 -17.51 22.34 -20.30
N SER A 139 -16.20 22.40 -20.04
CA SER A 139 -15.41 21.18 -19.80
C SER A 139 -15.79 20.59 -18.44
N TRP A 140 -15.76 19.25 -18.33
CA TRP A 140 -16.14 18.48 -17.12
C TRP A 140 -17.27 19.14 -16.32
N PRO A 141 -18.48 19.26 -16.91
CA PRO A 141 -19.59 20.01 -16.34
C PRO A 141 -20.22 19.31 -15.12
N LEU A 142 -20.65 20.13 -14.16
CA LEU A 142 -21.44 19.72 -13.01
C LEU A 142 -22.76 20.51 -13.03
N ALA A 143 -23.90 19.83 -12.97
CA ALA A 143 -25.22 20.46 -13.07
C ALA A 143 -26.16 20.06 -11.93
N PHE A 144 -27.00 21.00 -11.50
CA PHE A 144 -27.98 20.82 -10.42
C PHE A 144 -29.25 21.65 -10.68
N VAL A 145 -30.29 21.45 -9.85
CA VAL A 145 -31.57 22.19 -9.94
C VAL A 145 -31.91 22.86 -8.62
N ALA A 146 -32.21 24.16 -8.70
CA ALA A 146 -32.74 24.97 -7.61
C ALA A 146 -33.76 25.98 -8.16
N ASP A 147 -34.81 26.31 -7.41
CA ASP A 147 -35.88 27.26 -7.79
C ASP A 147 -36.56 26.95 -9.16
N GLU A 148 -36.69 25.67 -9.52
CA GLU A 148 -37.12 25.21 -10.85
C GLU A 148 -36.20 25.63 -12.03
N LYS A 149 -34.97 26.07 -11.76
CA LYS A 149 -33.93 26.41 -12.76
C LYS A 149 -32.86 25.31 -12.81
N ILE A 150 -32.14 25.21 -13.94
CA ILE A 150 -30.94 24.37 -14.06
C ILE A 150 -29.71 25.27 -13.94
N TYR A 151 -28.77 24.91 -13.07
CA TYR A 151 -27.47 25.57 -12.93
C TYR A 151 -26.38 24.64 -13.46
N VAL A 152 -25.37 25.17 -14.17
CA VAL A 152 -24.27 24.40 -14.77
C VAL A 152 -22.94 25.11 -14.54
N LEU A 153 -22.01 24.39 -13.90
CA LEU A 153 -20.65 24.83 -13.59
C LEU A 153 -19.63 24.00 -14.38
N GLY A 154 -18.71 24.68 -15.07
CA GLY A 154 -17.60 24.08 -15.81
C GLY A 154 -16.31 24.06 -15.00
N SER A 155 -15.48 23.06 -15.26
CA SER A 155 -14.10 23.00 -14.77
C SER A 155 -13.18 23.93 -15.58
N ASN A 156 -11.97 24.24 -15.09
CA ASN A 156 -11.03 25.15 -15.77
C ASN A 156 -9.72 24.47 -16.24
N PHE A 157 -9.72 23.14 -16.32
CA PHE A 157 -8.62 22.31 -16.84
C PHE A 157 -9.11 21.44 -18.00
N THR A 158 -8.19 20.77 -18.69
CA THR A 158 -8.47 19.73 -19.71
C THR A 158 -7.68 18.47 -19.38
N THR A 159 -8.30 17.30 -19.52
CA THR A 159 -7.63 16.01 -19.29
C THR A 159 -6.66 15.65 -20.41
N ASP A 160 -5.48 15.15 -20.06
CA ASP A 160 -4.57 14.48 -20.99
C ASP A 160 -4.30 13.03 -20.52
N ILE A 161 -4.44 12.09 -21.46
CA ILE A 161 -4.05 10.68 -21.34
C ILE A 161 -3.16 10.26 -22.54
N PHE A 162 -3.03 11.12 -23.56
CA PHE A 162 -2.30 10.87 -24.81
C PHE A 162 -1.74 12.19 -25.41
N ASP A 163 -0.71 12.74 -24.75
CA ASP A 163 0.13 13.90 -25.14
C ASP A 163 -0.45 14.84 -26.21
N MET A 164 -1.15 15.88 -25.74
CA MET A 164 -1.69 16.98 -26.55
C MET A 164 -1.10 18.34 -26.15
N SER A 165 0.23 18.36 -25.97
CA SER A 165 1.10 19.48 -25.54
C SER A 165 1.11 20.77 -26.40
N TRP A 166 0.03 21.08 -27.14
CA TRP A 166 -0.05 22.19 -28.11
C TRP A 166 -1.29 23.08 -27.98
N ARG A 167 -2.23 22.81 -27.07
CA ARG A 167 -3.44 23.65 -26.88
C ARG A 167 -3.14 24.86 -25.99
N LYS A 168 -3.67 26.03 -26.34
CA LYS A 168 -3.35 27.30 -25.67
C LYS A 168 -4.29 27.58 -24.51
N ASP A 169 -3.70 27.63 -23.32
CA ASP A 169 -4.19 28.17 -22.05
C ASP A 169 -4.95 29.52 -22.14
N SER A 170 -4.79 30.27 -23.25
CA SER A 170 -5.57 31.48 -23.53
C SER A 170 -7.05 31.26 -23.83
N GLU A 171 -7.48 30.07 -24.28
CA GLU A 171 -8.89 29.87 -24.71
C GLU A 171 -9.82 29.58 -23.52
N LEU A 172 -9.42 28.71 -22.57
CA LEU A 172 -10.23 28.42 -21.36
C LEU A 172 -10.46 29.68 -20.52
N LYS A 173 -9.46 30.56 -20.45
CA LYS A 173 -9.52 31.85 -19.72
C LYS A 173 -10.50 32.87 -20.32
N SER A 174 -11.16 32.54 -21.43
CA SER A 174 -12.24 33.35 -22.03
C SER A 174 -13.66 32.80 -21.78
N LEU A 175 -13.80 31.61 -21.20
CA LEU A 175 -15.08 30.94 -21.01
C LEU A 175 -15.82 31.42 -19.75
N SER A 176 -17.15 31.47 -19.82
CA SER A 176 -18.00 31.62 -18.64
C SER A 176 -18.18 30.25 -18.00
N LEU A 177 -17.65 30.05 -16.80
CA LEU A 177 -17.67 28.75 -16.13
C LEU A 177 -19.05 28.45 -15.54
N PHE A 178 -19.77 29.46 -15.03
CA PHE A 178 -21.05 29.26 -14.34
C PHE A 178 -22.22 29.93 -15.07
N GLU A 179 -23.29 29.18 -15.32
CA GLU A 179 -24.52 29.66 -15.98
C GLU A 179 -25.77 29.04 -15.35
N VAL A 180 -26.91 29.73 -15.50
CA VAL A 180 -28.24 29.27 -15.09
C VAL A 180 -29.25 29.38 -16.23
N TYR A 181 -30.03 28.32 -16.45
CA TYR A 181 -31.14 28.26 -17.39
C TYR A 181 -32.47 28.58 -16.71
N HIS A 182 -33.24 29.48 -17.33
CA HIS A 182 -34.57 29.90 -16.92
C HIS A 182 -35.61 29.23 -17.83
N PRO A 183 -36.30 28.15 -17.42
CA PRO A 183 -37.18 27.39 -18.31
C PRO A 183 -38.48 28.12 -18.67
N LYS A 184 -38.84 29.15 -17.92
CA LYS A 184 -40.02 30.01 -18.15
C LYS A 184 -39.76 31.08 -19.21
N ASP A 185 -38.50 31.47 -19.38
CA ASP A 185 -38.02 32.48 -20.32
C ASP A 185 -37.25 31.86 -21.51
N ASP A 186 -37.05 30.53 -21.48
CA ASP A 186 -36.23 29.72 -22.38
C ASP A 186 -34.85 30.33 -22.68
N LYS A 187 -34.11 30.67 -21.61
CA LYS A 187 -32.89 31.48 -21.71
C LYS A 187 -31.82 31.09 -20.67
N TRP A 188 -30.56 31.09 -21.10
CA TRP A 188 -29.39 31.03 -20.23
C TRP A 188 -28.89 32.41 -19.79
N THR A 189 -28.49 32.54 -18.53
CA THR A 189 -27.88 33.71 -17.90
C THR A 189 -26.51 33.32 -17.33
N ILE A 190 -25.49 34.15 -17.54
CA ILE A 190 -24.15 33.94 -16.97
C ILE A 190 -24.12 34.40 -15.51
N LEU A 191 -23.51 33.60 -14.64
CA LEU A 191 -23.29 33.88 -13.22
C LEU A 191 -21.81 34.21 -12.95
N PRO A 192 -21.47 34.78 -11.78
CA PRO A 192 -20.08 35.00 -11.40
C PRO A 192 -19.26 33.69 -11.38
N ASN A 193 -18.09 33.72 -12.00
CA ASN A 193 -17.16 32.59 -11.96
C ASN A 193 -16.61 32.40 -10.53
N PRO A 194 -16.34 31.15 -10.09
CA PRO A 194 -15.75 30.86 -8.78
C PRO A 194 -14.34 31.46 -8.61
N PRO A 195 -13.92 31.78 -7.37
CA PRO A 195 -12.60 32.33 -7.07
C PRO A 195 -11.52 31.23 -7.10
N LEU A 196 -10.95 30.98 -8.29
CA LEU A 196 -10.03 29.87 -8.54
C LEU A 196 -8.54 30.23 -8.56
N GLU A 197 -8.16 31.51 -8.43
CA GLU A 197 -6.75 31.96 -8.31
C GLU A 197 -5.75 31.44 -9.38
N ASN A 198 -6.23 31.05 -10.57
CA ASN A 198 -5.50 30.34 -11.65
C ASN A 198 -5.08 28.89 -11.33
N VAL A 199 -5.66 28.26 -10.31
CA VAL A 199 -5.45 26.85 -9.98
C VAL A 199 -6.32 25.95 -10.88
N GLU A 200 -5.73 24.89 -11.43
CA GLU A 200 -6.47 23.84 -12.13
C GLU A 200 -7.44 23.14 -11.16
N THR A 201 -8.72 23.18 -11.51
CA THR A 201 -9.85 22.85 -10.65
C THR A 201 -10.80 21.92 -11.39
N ARG A 202 -11.00 20.73 -10.83
CA ARG A 202 -12.03 19.78 -11.25
C ARG A 202 -13.19 19.80 -10.25
N TRP A 203 -14.40 20.08 -10.70
CA TRP A 203 -15.59 19.91 -9.86
C TRP A 203 -15.95 18.42 -9.78
N VAL A 204 -16.08 17.89 -8.57
CA VAL A 204 -16.30 16.44 -8.34
C VAL A 204 -17.63 16.12 -7.64
N GLY A 205 -18.26 17.10 -7.00
CA GLY A 205 -19.57 16.94 -6.36
C GLY A 205 -20.22 18.28 -5.98
N HIS A 206 -21.52 18.25 -5.72
CA HIS A 206 -22.28 19.37 -5.16
C HIS A 206 -23.29 18.86 -4.12
N ALA A 207 -23.76 19.76 -3.28
CA ALA A 207 -24.90 19.57 -2.38
C ALA A 207 -25.69 20.89 -2.27
N VAL A 208 -27.01 20.84 -2.17
CA VAL A 208 -27.88 22.04 -2.11
C VAL A 208 -28.62 22.03 -0.77
N GLU A 209 -28.49 23.10 0.02
CA GLU A 209 -29.21 23.25 1.29
C GLU A 209 -29.82 24.65 1.43
N GLY A 210 -31.15 24.71 1.54
CA GLY A 210 -31.89 25.96 1.68
C GLY A 210 -31.71 26.90 0.48
N ARG A 211 -30.76 27.82 0.60
CA ARG A 211 -30.35 28.80 -0.43
C ARG A 211 -28.84 28.81 -0.70
N LYS A 212 -28.04 28.03 0.04
CA LYS A 212 -26.60 27.82 -0.18
C LYS A 212 -26.39 26.55 -1.04
N VAL A 213 -25.38 26.59 -1.91
CA VAL A 213 -24.93 25.44 -2.72
C VAL A 213 -23.46 25.20 -2.43
N PHE A 214 -23.17 24.04 -1.88
CA PHE A 214 -21.82 23.58 -1.62
C PHE A 214 -21.28 22.82 -2.82
N PHE A 215 -20.02 23.06 -3.18
CA PHE A 215 -19.31 22.40 -4.26
C PHE A 215 -17.99 21.82 -3.76
N ILE A 216 -17.68 20.59 -4.16
CA ILE A 216 -16.40 19.95 -3.89
C ILE A 216 -15.51 20.11 -5.12
N ALA A 217 -14.38 20.77 -4.92
CA ALA A 217 -13.34 21.02 -5.91
C ALA A 217 -12.12 20.15 -5.62
N TRP A 218 -11.61 19.45 -6.62
CA TRP A 218 -10.29 18.80 -6.56
C TRP A 218 -9.25 19.71 -7.22
N GLN A 219 -8.21 20.07 -6.47
CA GLN A 219 -7.16 21.03 -6.85
C GLN A 219 -5.82 20.54 -6.31
N GLN A 220 -4.84 20.29 -7.18
CA GLN A 220 -3.47 19.88 -6.80
C GLN A 220 -3.40 18.67 -5.83
N GLY A 221 -4.35 17.73 -5.92
CA GLY A 221 -4.45 16.57 -5.01
C GLY A 221 -5.20 16.82 -3.69
N ILE A 222 -5.70 18.03 -3.45
CA ILE A 222 -6.48 18.40 -2.26
C ILE A 222 -7.95 18.61 -2.65
N GLU A 223 -8.86 18.14 -1.81
CA GLU A 223 -10.30 18.44 -1.92
C GLU A 223 -10.61 19.71 -1.11
N ARG A 224 -11.21 20.71 -1.77
CA ARG A 224 -11.67 21.96 -1.17
C ARG A 224 -13.19 22.11 -1.28
N LEU A 225 -13.80 22.70 -0.27
CA LEU A 225 -15.23 23.02 -0.22
C LEU A 225 -15.43 24.51 -0.56
N TYR A 226 -16.21 24.79 -1.60
CA TYR A 226 -16.67 26.12 -1.95
C TYR A 226 -18.18 26.26 -1.66
N CYS A 227 -18.63 27.45 -1.32
CA CYS A 227 -20.06 27.77 -1.19
C CYS A 227 -20.48 28.85 -2.20
N PHE A 228 -21.67 28.71 -2.79
CA PHE A 228 -22.35 29.73 -3.58
C PHE A 228 -23.74 30.02 -3.01
N ASP A 229 -24.09 31.30 -2.87
CA ASP A 229 -25.37 31.73 -2.32
C ASP A 229 -26.36 32.17 -3.41
N LEU A 230 -27.55 31.54 -3.44
CA LEU A 230 -28.60 31.72 -4.45
C LEU A 230 -29.51 32.95 -4.21
N GLU A 231 -29.22 33.78 -3.21
CA GLU A 231 -29.92 35.04 -2.94
C GLU A 231 -29.09 36.25 -3.37
N THR A 232 -27.77 36.15 -3.24
CA THR A 232 -26.79 37.22 -3.46
C THR A 232 -25.90 37.03 -4.70
N ASP A 233 -25.95 35.85 -5.32
CA ASP A 233 -25.06 35.40 -6.40
C ASP A 233 -23.55 35.48 -6.03
N ARG A 234 -23.20 35.24 -4.76
CA ARG A 234 -21.82 35.33 -4.24
C ARG A 234 -21.19 33.96 -3.99
N TRP A 235 -19.86 33.93 -4.07
CA TRP A 235 -19.00 32.80 -3.69
C TRP A 235 -18.27 33.09 -2.39
N THR A 236 -18.31 32.16 -1.43
CA THR A 236 -17.37 32.10 -0.30
C THR A 236 -16.09 31.38 -0.76
N LYS A 237 -14.93 31.70 -0.16
CA LYS A 237 -13.64 31.13 -0.57
C LYS A 237 -13.55 29.64 -0.25
N GLY A 238 -12.74 28.91 -1.01
CA GLY A 238 -12.61 27.46 -0.87
C GLY A 238 -11.75 27.04 0.32
N ILE A 239 -12.37 26.50 1.38
CA ILE A 239 -11.65 25.91 2.54
C ILE A 239 -11.17 24.49 2.23
N ALA A 240 -10.11 24.02 2.91
CA ALA A 240 -9.62 22.64 2.76
C ALA A 240 -10.46 21.66 3.60
N LEU A 241 -10.88 20.54 3.01
CA LEU A 241 -11.69 19.55 3.72
C LEU A 241 -10.86 18.77 4.77
N PRO A 242 -11.35 18.63 6.02
CA PRO A 242 -10.75 17.76 7.04
C PRO A 242 -10.47 16.35 6.53
N SER A 243 -9.40 15.73 7.05
CA SER A 243 -8.90 14.43 6.56
C SER A 243 -9.92 13.29 6.68
N HIS A 244 -10.76 13.31 7.72
CA HIS A 244 -11.80 12.30 7.98
C HIS A 244 -13.02 12.38 7.07
N LEU A 245 -13.20 13.49 6.34
CA LEU A 245 -14.32 13.69 5.41
C LEU A 245 -13.99 13.33 3.96
N ARG A 246 -12.70 13.16 3.66
CA ARG A 246 -12.21 12.77 2.33
C ARG A 246 -12.68 11.35 1.98
N ASN A 247 -12.83 11.07 0.68
CA ASN A 247 -13.35 9.81 0.12
C ASN A 247 -14.89 9.58 0.22
N VAL A 248 -15.68 10.53 0.72
CA VAL A 248 -17.13 10.55 0.41
C VAL A 248 -17.30 11.00 -1.05
N SER A 249 -18.06 10.26 -1.85
CA SER A 249 -18.02 10.37 -3.31
C SER A 249 -19.37 10.15 -3.97
N GLY A 250 -19.50 10.61 -5.22
CA GLY A 250 -20.73 10.54 -5.98
C GLY A 250 -21.69 11.68 -5.65
N ARG A 251 -22.99 11.42 -5.77
CA ARG A 251 -24.04 12.40 -5.48
C ARG A 251 -24.29 12.48 -3.97
N ILE A 252 -24.22 13.68 -3.42
CA ILE A 252 -24.42 13.97 -1.98
C ILE A 252 -25.79 14.64 -1.82
N GLU A 253 -26.54 14.22 -0.80
CA GLU A 253 -27.89 14.72 -0.48
C GLU A 253 -27.90 15.21 0.97
N VAL A 254 -28.18 16.50 1.18
CA VAL A 254 -28.34 17.08 2.54
C VAL A 254 -29.77 16.88 3.01
N ILE A 255 -29.96 16.31 4.20
CA ILE A 255 -31.27 16.20 4.84
C ILE A 255 -31.11 16.54 6.32
N GLU A 256 -31.82 17.58 6.78
CA GLU A 256 -31.92 17.94 8.20
C GLU A 256 -30.52 18.11 8.85
N GLY A 257 -29.63 18.87 8.20
CA GLY A 257 -28.25 19.09 8.65
C GLY A 257 -27.32 17.88 8.53
N THR A 258 -27.75 16.76 7.95
CA THR A 258 -26.94 15.54 7.75
C THR A 258 -26.63 15.32 6.27
N LEU A 259 -25.36 15.07 5.93
CA LEU A 259 -24.89 14.84 4.56
C LEU A 259 -24.84 13.35 4.24
N TYR A 260 -25.74 12.85 3.38
CA TYR A 260 -25.75 11.44 2.96
C TYR A 260 -25.05 11.24 1.61
N GLY A 261 -24.23 10.18 1.49
CA GLY A 261 -23.48 9.88 0.26
C GLY A 261 -22.94 8.46 0.18
N CYS A 262 -22.21 8.15 -0.91
CA CYS A 262 -21.52 6.87 -1.07
C CYS A 262 -20.10 6.94 -0.48
N TYR A 263 -19.72 5.93 0.30
CA TYR A 263 -18.37 5.77 0.83
C TYR A 263 -17.84 4.39 0.44
N HIS A 264 -16.81 4.35 -0.42
CA HIS A 264 -16.17 3.15 -0.99
C HIS A 264 -17.12 2.20 -1.76
N SER A 265 -17.95 1.43 -1.04
CA SER A 265 -18.93 0.48 -1.59
C SER A 265 -20.16 0.31 -0.69
N THR A 266 -20.32 1.22 0.28
CA THR A 266 -21.42 1.27 1.24
C THR A 266 -21.93 2.71 1.35
N ILE A 267 -22.93 2.92 2.20
CA ILE A 267 -23.59 4.20 2.42
C ILE A 267 -23.05 4.81 3.71
N ALA A 268 -22.81 6.12 3.68
CA ALA A 268 -22.41 6.90 4.85
C ALA A 268 -23.28 8.15 5.02
N ALA A 269 -23.31 8.64 6.25
CA ALA A 269 -23.85 9.93 6.65
C ALA A 269 -22.76 10.70 7.38
N ILE A 270 -22.57 11.99 7.09
CA ILE A 270 -21.78 12.89 7.92
C ILE A 270 -22.78 13.67 8.78
N ALA A 271 -22.65 13.54 10.09
CA ALA A 271 -23.61 14.01 11.08
C ALA A 271 -22.89 14.65 12.28
N PRO A 272 -23.55 15.52 13.05
CA PRO A 272 -23.01 16.03 14.30
C PRO A 272 -22.89 14.92 15.36
N VAL A 273 -21.93 15.08 16.26
CA VAL A 273 -21.78 14.29 17.49
C VAL A 273 -22.79 14.79 18.54
N ALA A 274 -23.00 14.01 19.62
CA ALA A 274 -23.83 14.44 20.74
C ALA A 274 -22.96 15.11 21.81
N GLU A 275 -23.49 16.14 22.49
CA GLU A 275 -22.79 16.93 23.53
C GLU A 275 -22.11 16.05 24.60
N GLU A 276 -22.71 14.92 24.99
CA GLU A 276 -22.14 13.94 25.96
C GLU A 276 -20.91 13.16 25.45
N GLU A 277 -20.63 13.14 24.13
CA GLU A 277 -19.38 12.62 23.55
C GLU A 277 -18.33 13.72 23.27
N GLU A 278 -18.73 15.01 23.32
CA GLU A 278 -17.80 16.14 23.12
C GLU A 278 -16.95 16.37 24.37
N GLU A 279 -17.55 16.34 25.58
CA GLU A 279 -16.81 16.43 26.85
C GLU A 279 -15.75 15.31 27.02
N GLU A 280 -15.95 14.10 26.44
CA GLU A 280 -14.94 13.01 26.48
C GLU A 280 -13.82 13.17 25.42
N GLU A 281 -14.10 13.69 24.22
CA GLU A 281 -13.06 13.96 23.21
C GLU A 281 -12.26 15.24 23.55
N GLU A 282 -12.87 16.29 24.11
CA GLU A 282 -12.16 17.49 24.60
C GLU A 282 -11.23 17.17 25.78
N GLU A 283 -11.65 16.35 26.76
CA GLU A 283 -10.78 15.93 27.87
C GLU A 283 -9.61 15.03 27.38
N GLU A 284 -9.67 14.45 26.17
CA GLU A 284 -8.56 13.70 25.56
C GLU A 284 -7.65 14.63 24.72
N GLU A 285 -8.20 15.57 23.94
CA GLU A 285 -7.42 16.57 23.19
C GLU A 285 -6.70 17.58 24.12
N GLU A 286 -7.29 18.06 25.22
CA GLU A 286 -6.57 18.88 26.21
C GLU A 286 -5.37 18.14 26.81
N ARG A 287 -5.47 16.82 26.99
CA ARG A 287 -4.38 15.98 27.50
C ARG A 287 -3.29 15.68 26.48
N GLU A 288 -3.57 15.79 25.18
CA GLU A 288 -2.53 15.78 24.15
C GLU A 288 -1.89 17.16 23.99
N GLN A 289 -2.67 18.26 24.10
CA GLN A 289 -2.16 19.63 24.05
C GLN A 289 -1.26 19.98 25.25
N GLU A 290 -1.60 19.56 26.48
CA GLU A 290 -0.69 19.66 27.66
C GLU A 290 0.66 18.92 27.46
N MET A 291 0.79 18.06 26.44
CA MET A 291 2.05 17.40 26.07
C MET A 291 2.74 18.01 24.83
N GLU A 292 2.09 18.91 24.09
CA GLU A 292 2.69 19.65 22.96
C GLU A 292 2.97 21.15 23.25
N GLU A 293 2.38 21.78 24.28
CA GLU A 293 2.69 23.15 24.74
C GLU A 293 4.07 23.27 25.44
N GLY A 294 5.11 22.72 24.80
CA GLY A 294 6.47 22.63 25.30
C GLY A 294 7.48 23.63 24.70
N GLU A 295 7.17 24.31 23.59
CA GLU A 295 8.02 25.39 23.00
C GLU A 295 7.34 26.12 21.81
N GLU A 296 6.61 27.23 22.03
CA GLU A 296 6.59 28.46 21.20
C GLU A 296 5.67 29.53 21.85
N GLU A 297 6.22 30.67 22.31
CA GLU A 297 5.49 31.79 22.93
C GLU A 297 5.67 33.08 22.10
N GLU A 298 4.54 33.74 21.78
CA GLU A 298 4.31 35.08 21.19
C GLU A 298 5.31 35.77 20.23
N CYS A 299 4.73 36.31 19.15
CA CYS A 299 4.84 37.74 18.83
C CYS A 299 3.58 38.21 18.08
N VAL A 300 2.99 39.36 18.50
CA VAL A 300 1.68 39.87 18.02
C VAL A 300 1.85 41.27 17.40
N GLU A 301 0.82 41.74 16.70
CA GLU A 301 0.60 43.08 16.13
C GLU A 301 1.37 43.46 14.84
N LEU A 302 0.62 43.70 13.76
CA LEU A 302 0.09 45.04 13.45
C LEU A 302 -1.25 44.93 12.69
N GLU A 303 -2.16 45.89 12.90
CA GLU A 303 -3.54 45.89 12.39
C GLU A 303 -3.75 46.76 11.12
N GLU A 304 -5.03 46.84 10.70
CA GLU A 304 -5.64 47.72 9.68
C GLU A 304 -5.58 47.29 8.19
N GLU A 305 -6.47 46.37 7.78
CA GLU A 305 -7.18 46.52 6.49
C GLU A 305 -8.62 45.93 6.50
N ASP A 306 -9.59 46.80 6.20
CA ASP A 306 -11.02 46.63 5.81
C ASP A 306 -12.03 45.78 6.64
N GLU A 307 -13.18 46.42 6.95
CA GLU A 307 -14.40 45.81 7.52
C GLU A 307 -15.01 44.70 6.63
N LEU A 308 -14.62 44.61 5.35
CA LEU A 308 -14.96 43.51 4.44
C LEU A 308 -14.38 42.17 4.93
N ASN A 309 -13.19 42.21 5.52
CA ASN A 309 -12.48 41.02 5.96
C ASN A 309 -13.19 40.36 7.16
N ILE A 310 -13.84 41.16 8.02
CA ILE A 310 -14.61 40.66 9.18
C ILE A 310 -15.82 39.83 8.73
N GLN A 311 -16.51 40.22 7.65
CA GLN A 311 -17.62 39.42 7.11
C GLN A 311 -17.13 38.15 6.41
N GLN A 312 -15.99 38.20 5.71
CA GLN A 312 -15.41 36.99 5.12
C GLN A 312 -14.91 36.01 6.19
N GLN A 313 -14.27 36.52 7.25
CA GLN A 313 -13.87 35.73 8.41
C GLN A 313 -15.09 35.06 9.06
N GLN A 314 -16.19 35.79 9.34
CA GLN A 314 -17.40 35.18 9.88
C GLN A 314 -18.05 34.13 8.95
N GLU A 315 -18.03 34.31 7.62
CA GLU A 315 -18.54 33.30 6.68
C GLU A 315 -17.63 32.06 6.57
N GLU A 316 -16.30 32.24 6.68
CA GLU A 316 -15.33 31.14 6.71
C GLU A 316 -15.37 30.39 8.06
N ASP A 317 -15.57 31.10 9.17
CA ASP A 317 -15.73 30.54 10.52
C ASP A 317 -17.07 29.79 10.64
N GLU A 318 -18.20 30.31 10.12
CA GLU A 318 -19.48 29.58 10.02
C GLU A 318 -19.33 28.28 9.23
N MET A 319 -18.61 28.33 8.10
CA MET A 319 -18.40 27.17 7.24
C MET A 319 -17.39 26.17 7.84
N GLY A 320 -16.43 26.64 8.64
CA GLY A 320 -15.52 25.79 9.41
C GLY A 320 -16.23 25.06 10.55
N ALA A 321 -16.99 25.79 11.38
CA ALA A 321 -17.78 25.24 12.48
C ALA A 321 -18.72 24.10 12.03
N TRP A 322 -19.27 24.21 10.82
CA TRP A 322 -20.12 23.19 10.19
C TRP A 322 -19.45 21.82 9.98
N PHE A 323 -18.12 21.72 10.11
CA PHE A 323 -17.38 20.46 9.92
C PHE A 323 -16.50 20.05 11.12
N ILE A 324 -16.33 20.90 12.14
CA ILE A 324 -15.54 20.58 13.35
C ILE A 324 -16.27 19.54 14.21
N ASN A 325 -17.53 19.77 14.54
CA ASN A 325 -18.34 18.87 15.39
C ASN A 325 -18.96 17.69 14.62
N TYR A 326 -18.60 17.52 13.33
CA TYR A 326 -19.17 16.52 12.43
C TYR A 326 -18.22 15.32 12.25
N ARG A 327 -18.79 14.10 12.26
CA ARG A 327 -18.04 12.84 12.08
C ARG A 327 -18.70 11.97 11.00
N LEU A 328 -17.94 11.01 10.47
CA LEU A 328 -18.41 10.05 9.46
C LEU A 328 -19.09 8.84 10.12
N HIS A 329 -20.35 8.61 9.81
CA HIS A 329 -21.14 7.45 10.26
C HIS A 329 -21.41 6.51 9.09
N VAL A 330 -21.08 5.22 9.22
CA VAL A 330 -21.38 4.19 8.22
C VAL A 330 -22.76 3.59 8.48
N VAL A 331 -23.46 3.12 7.43
CA VAL A 331 -24.78 2.48 7.61
C VAL A 331 -24.70 1.22 8.48
N SER A 332 -25.52 1.17 9.53
CA SER A 332 -25.73 0.01 10.40
C SER A 332 -26.18 -1.22 9.59
N ARG A 333 -25.87 -2.43 10.08
CA ARG A 333 -26.37 -3.69 9.52
C ARG A 333 -27.72 -4.14 10.11
N GLU A 334 -28.18 -3.48 11.17
CA GLU A 334 -29.48 -3.73 11.81
C GLU A 334 -30.66 -3.59 10.82
N MET A 335 -31.86 -4.03 11.24
CA MET A 335 -33.12 -3.78 10.52
C MET A 335 -33.11 -4.17 9.03
N GLY A 336 -32.38 -5.25 8.71
CA GLY A 336 -32.28 -5.85 7.38
C GLY A 336 -31.24 -5.21 6.45
N MET A 337 -30.50 -4.19 6.90
CA MET A 337 -29.52 -3.48 6.07
C MET A 337 -28.29 -4.35 5.69
N GLU A 338 -28.09 -5.47 6.38
CA GLU A 338 -27.26 -6.60 5.92
C GLU A 338 -27.49 -6.99 4.44
N ALA A 339 -28.70 -6.78 3.90
CA ALA A 339 -29.05 -7.03 2.48
C ALA A 339 -28.20 -6.24 1.46
N ILE A 340 -27.59 -5.10 1.84
CA ILE A 340 -26.62 -4.38 0.99
C ILE A 340 -25.37 -5.23 0.73
N PHE A 341 -24.95 -6.00 1.74
CA PHE A 341 -23.69 -6.76 1.73
C PHE A 341 -23.84 -8.16 1.10
N ASN A 342 -25.06 -8.63 0.85
CA ASN A 342 -25.32 -9.87 0.10
C ASN A 342 -24.91 -9.75 -1.39
N VAL A 343 -24.83 -8.53 -1.95
CA VAL A 343 -24.38 -8.31 -3.33
C VAL A 343 -22.86 -8.49 -3.43
N HIS A 344 -22.44 -9.60 -4.03
CA HIS A 344 -21.03 -9.98 -4.27
C HIS A 344 -20.13 -8.82 -4.74
N GLN A 345 -18.82 -8.98 -4.51
CA GLN A 345 -17.81 -8.05 -5.01
C GLN A 345 -17.78 -8.10 -6.55
N GLN A 346 -17.90 -6.93 -7.17
CA GLN A 346 -17.96 -6.76 -8.62
C GLN A 346 -16.71 -6.04 -9.12
N LEU A 347 -16.23 -6.39 -10.31
CA LEU A 347 -15.11 -5.70 -10.96
C LEU A 347 -15.60 -4.41 -11.65
N GLN A 348 -14.76 -3.37 -11.66
CA GLN A 348 -15.10 -2.01 -12.14
C GLN A 348 -16.45 -1.51 -11.59
N SER A 349 -16.58 -1.56 -10.26
CA SER A 349 -17.79 -1.17 -9.56
C SER A 349 -17.99 0.35 -9.53
N SER A 350 -19.21 0.80 -9.81
CA SER A 350 -19.67 2.18 -9.68
C SER A 350 -20.91 2.21 -8.79
N SER A 351 -21.12 3.30 -8.04
CA SER A 351 -22.31 3.47 -7.21
C SER A 351 -22.82 4.91 -7.20
N THR A 352 -24.09 5.08 -6.85
CA THR A 352 -24.70 6.40 -6.63
C THR A 352 -25.85 6.31 -5.64
N LEU A 353 -26.18 7.44 -5.01
CA LEU A 353 -27.28 7.58 -4.06
C LEU A 353 -28.28 8.61 -4.61
N LEU A 354 -29.58 8.32 -4.43
CA LEU A 354 -30.66 9.22 -4.80
C LEU A 354 -31.67 9.30 -3.64
N HIS A 355 -31.92 10.50 -3.14
CA HIS A 355 -33.00 10.75 -2.17
C HIS A 355 -34.37 10.71 -2.88
N LEU A 356 -35.35 10.07 -2.25
CA LEU A 356 -36.69 9.80 -2.79
C LEU A 356 -37.80 10.56 -2.02
N GLY A 357 -37.43 11.40 -1.05
CA GLY A 357 -38.32 12.04 -0.07
C GLY A 357 -38.41 11.26 1.25
N SER A 358 -38.77 11.95 2.33
CA SER A 358 -39.09 11.37 3.66
C SER A 358 -37.98 10.48 4.27
N ARG A 359 -36.72 10.87 4.07
CA ARG A 359 -35.50 10.10 4.43
C ARG A 359 -35.39 8.72 3.75
N CYS A 360 -36.20 8.45 2.73
CA CYS A 360 -36.09 7.25 1.90
C CYS A 360 -35.08 7.48 0.76
N PHE A 361 -34.19 6.54 0.53
CA PHE A 361 -33.13 6.63 -0.46
C PHE A 361 -33.10 5.40 -1.36
N CYS A 362 -32.67 5.57 -2.60
CA CYS A 362 -32.24 4.49 -3.49
C CYS A 362 -30.72 4.53 -3.61
N TYR A 363 -30.05 3.49 -3.11
CA TYR A 363 -28.65 3.20 -3.38
C TYR A 363 -28.55 2.27 -4.58
N VAL A 364 -27.72 2.64 -5.56
CA VAL A 364 -27.51 1.86 -6.78
C VAL A 364 -26.05 1.46 -6.84
N LYS A 365 -25.79 0.15 -6.95
CA LYS A 365 -24.45 -0.45 -7.09
C LYS A 365 -24.40 -1.24 -8.40
N THR A 366 -23.36 -1.07 -9.21
CA THR A 366 -23.21 -1.77 -10.48
C THR A 366 -21.78 -2.14 -10.78
N GLY A 367 -21.56 -3.26 -11.46
CA GLY A 367 -20.23 -3.79 -11.80
C GLY A 367 -20.31 -5.09 -12.60
N MET A 368 -19.17 -5.53 -13.12
CA MET A 368 -19.08 -6.81 -13.85
C MET A 368 -18.99 -8.00 -12.88
N PRO A 369 -19.62 -9.14 -13.20
CA PRO A 369 -19.57 -10.34 -12.35
C PRO A 369 -18.16 -10.97 -12.38
N PRO A 370 -17.63 -11.40 -11.21
CA PRO A 370 -16.35 -12.10 -11.13
C PRO A 370 -16.47 -13.54 -11.65
N HIS A 371 -15.45 -14.04 -12.35
CA HIS A 371 -15.48 -15.34 -13.00
C HIS A 371 -15.74 -16.49 -12.00
N PRO A 372 -16.78 -17.35 -12.19
CA PRO A 372 -17.33 -18.28 -11.18
C PRO A 372 -16.47 -19.53 -10.85
N LYS A 373 -15.17 -19.45 -11.08
CA LYS A 373 -14.14 -20.42 -10.69
C LYS A 373 -12.85 -19.80 -10.15
N TYR A 374 -12.67 -18.50 -10.37
CA TYR A 374 -11.46 -17.74 -10.04
C TYR A 374 -11.91 -16.46 -9.33
N GLY A 375 -12.64 -16.63 -8.21
CA GLY A 375 -13.38 -15.58 -7.51
C GLY A 375 -12.52 -14.54 -6.76
N GLY A 376 -11.32 -14.29 -7.25
CA GLY A 376 -10.34 -13.31 -6.81
C GLY A 376 -9.25 -13.23 -7.89
N ASP A 377 -8.70 -12.04 -8.11
CA ASP A 377 -7.72 -11.68 -9.15
C ASP A 377 -8.29 -11.51 -10.58
N HIS A 378 -8.95 -10.35 -10.79
CA HIS A 378 -9.22 -9.67 -12.09
C HIS A 378 -9.96 -10.42 -13.23
N ALA A 379 -10.28 -11.69 -13.10
CA ALA A 379 -11.02 -12.45 -14.11
C ALA A 379 -12.51 -12.02 -14.18
N ILE A 380 -12.89 -11.34 -15.26
CA ILE A 380 -14.27 -11.04 -15.64
C ILE A 380 -14.91 -12.30 -16.26
N GLU A 381 -16.19 -12.58 -15.97
CA GLU A 381 -16.89 -13.74 -16.56
C GLU A 381 -17.27 -13.52 -18.03
N ASP A 382 -17.90 -12.39 -18.33
CA ASP A 382 -18.30 -11.95 -19.67
C ASP A 382 -18.18 -10.42 -19.67
N ASP A 383 -17.29 -9.88 -20.50
CA ASP A 383 -16.98 -8.44 -20.57
C ASP A 383 -18.18 -7.59 -21.01
N LYS A 384 -19.26 -8.24 -21.48
CA LYS A 384 -20.46 -7.61 -22.02
C LYS A 384 -21.65 -7.72 -21.09
N VAL A 385 -21.47 -8.29 -19.89
CA VAL A 385 -22.51 -8.41 -18.86
C VAL A 385 -22.17 -7.53 -17.67
N ARG A 386 -23.09 -6.62 -17.32
CA ARG A 386 -22.99 -5.78 -16.13
C ARG A 386 -24.21 -5.96 -15.26
N VAL A 387 -24.00 -6.22 -13.97
CA VAL A 387 -25.05 -6.41 -12.96
C VAL A 387 -25.33 -5.08 -12.29
N ILE A 388 -26.60 -4.65 -12.28
CA ILE A 388 -27.10 -3.46 -11.59
C ILE A 388 -27.96 -3.94 -10.41
N SER A 389 -27.65 -3.48 -9.21
CA SER A 389 -28.42 -3.74 -7.98
C SER A 389 -28.94 -2.44 -7.40
N ILE A 390 -30.24 -2.39 -7.08
CA ILE A 390 -30.83 -1.29 -6.32
C ILE A 390 -31.19 -1.76 -4.91
N VAL A 391 -30.96 -0.91 -3.92
CA VAL A 391 -31.41 -1.08 -2.54
C VAL A 391 -32.13 0.19 -2.10
N ILE A 392 -33.38 0.05 -1.70
CA ILE A 392 -34.21 1.12 -1.14
C ILE A 392 -34.31 0.92 0.38
N PHE A 393 -34.01 1.97 1.11
CA PHE A 393 -34.01 2.00 2.57
C PHE A 393 -34.52 3.35 3.09
N GLN A 394 -34.84 3.42 4.38
CA GLN A 394 -35.15 4.67 5.08
C GLN A 394 -34.10 4.94 6.16
N ALA A 395 -33.45 6.10 6.12
CA ALA A 395 -32.57 6.56 7.20
C ALA A 395 -33.41 7.04 8.39
N LEU A 396 -33.05 6.62 9.60
CA LEU A 396 -33.80 6.95 10.82
C LEU A 396 -33.26 8.18 11.54
N GLY A 397 -32.06 8.65 11.19
CA GLY A 397 -31.40 9.81 11.81
C GLY A 397 -30.73 9.51 13.16
N GLU A 398 -31.03 8.37 13.79
CA GLU A 398 -30.28 7.88 14.96
C GLU A 398 -28.85 7.51 14.56
N THR A 399 -27.87 8.21 15.14
CA THR A 399 -26.44 7.86 15.13
C THR A 399 -26.04 7.16 16.43
N TYR A 400 -25.00 6.32 16.40
CA TYR A 400 -24.42 5.69 17.59
C TYR A 400 -22.98 5.20 17.34
N LYS A 401 -22.27 4.84 18.41
CA LYS A 401 -20.88 4.34 18.41
C LYS A 401 -20.87 2.86 18.82
N GLU A 402 -20.30 1.98 17.99
CA GLU A 402 -20.11 0.56 18.31
C GLU A 402 -18.61 0.21 18.23
N GLY A 403 -17.96 0.16 19.40
CA GLY A 403 -16.50 0.10 19.49
C GLY A 403 -15.87 1.33 18.84
N ALA A 404 -14.96 1.12 17.89
CA ALA A 404 -14.34 2.19 17.10
C ALA A 404 -15.19 2.65 15.89
N THR A 405 -16.37 2.07 15.65
CA THR A 405 -17.18 2.37 14.46
C THR A 405 -18.32 3.32 14.80
N ARG A 406 -18.32 4.51 14.20
CA ARG A 406 -19.49 5.40 14.20
C ARG A 406 -20.49 4.94 13.12
N LEU A 407 -21.74 4.73 13.54
CA LEU A 407 -22.82 4.15 12.73
C LEU A 407 -24.04 5.06 12.67
N PHE A 408 -24.85 4.93 11.61
CA PHE A 408 -26.20 5.51 11.53
C PHE A 408 -27.24 4.42 11.24
N ARG A 409 -28.44 4.58 11.79
CA ARG A 409 -29.52 3.61 11.61
C ARG A 409 -30.32 3.84 10.34
N ALA A 410 -30.55 2.72 9.65
CA ALA A 410 -31.40 2.64 8.49
C ALA A 410 -32.27 1.39 8.55
N LYS A 411 -33.41 1.44 7.88
CA LYS A 411 -34.36 0.33 7.76
C LYS A 411 -34.45 -0.11 6.31
N PHE A 412 -34.19 -1.38 6.04
CA PHE A 412 -34.31 -1.96 4.69
C PHE A 412 -35.78 -2.00 4.26
N LEU A 413 -36.08 -1.58 3.02
CA LEU A 413 -37.43 -1.57 2.47
C LEU A 413 -37.57 -2.51 1.26
N HIS A 414 -36.63 -2.47 0.32
CA HIS A 414 -36.71 -3.24 -0.92
C HIS A 414 -35.34 -3.38 -1.59
N SER A 415 -35.11 -4.47 -2.32
CA SER A 415 -33.99 -4.59 -3.28
C SER A 415 -34.47 -5.22 -4.58
N ALA A 416 -33.78 -4.93 -5.67
CA ALA A 416 -33.95 -5.62 -6.93
C ALA A 416 -32.63 -5.70 -7.70
N HIS A 417 -32.42 -6.83 -8.38
CA HIS A 417 -31.18 -7.16 -9.07
C HIS A 417 -31.47 -7.36 -10.57
N TYR A 418 -30.62 -6.76 -11.40
CA TYR A 418 -30.77 -6.67 -12.85
C TYR A 418 -29.45 -6.96 -13.57
N ALA A 419 -29.53 -7.45 -14.81
CA ALA A 419 -28.39 -7.61 -15.69
C ALA A 419 -28.64 -6.91 -17.03
N VAL A 420 -27.62 -6.22 -17.53
CA VAL A 420 -27.56 -5.63 -18.87
C VAL A 420 -26.57 -6.45 -19.69
N LYS A 421 -26.94 -6.84 -20.91
CA LYS A 421 -26.02 -7.45 -21.87
C LYS A 421 -25.83 -6.56 -23.11
N THR A 422 -24.58 -6.29 -23.47
CA THR A 422 -24.19 -5.44 -24.62
C THR A 422 -23.53 -6.25 -25.74
N SER A 423 -23.30 -5.64 -26.90
CA SER A 423 -22.49 -6.22 -27.98
C SER A 423 -20.98 -5.89 -27.84
N PHE A 424 -20.69 -4.78 -27.17
CA PHE A 424 -19.40 -4.21 -26.83
C PHE A 424 -19.05 -4.41 -25.34
N PRO A 425 -17.78 -4.29 -24.92
CA PRO A 425 -17.36 -4.37 -23.51
C PRO A 425 -18.05 -3.29 -22.67
N ASN A 426 -18.53 -3.66 -21.48
CA ASN A 426 -19.36 -2.83 -20.61
C ASN A 426 -18.54 -2.28 -19.44
N GLU A 427 -17.43 -1.60 -19.73
CA GLU A 427 -16.49 -1.04 -18.75
C GLU A 427 -16.97 0.28 -18.09
N GLY A 428 -18.28 0.56 -18.18
CA GLY A 428 -18.87 1.84 -17.83
C GLY A 428 -19.08 2.15 -16.34
N VAL A 429 -19.52 3.39 -16.10
CA VAL A 429 -19.82 3.95 -14.77
C VAL A 429 -21.14 4.76 -14.79
N ILE A 430 -21.77 4.89 -13.62
CA ILE A 430 -23.01 5.67 -13.47
C ILE A 430 -22.67 7.16 -13.53
N HIS A 431 -23.22 7.89 -14.50
CA HIS A 431 -23.20 9.36 -14.53
C HIS A 431 -24.40 10.00 -13.81
N GLY A 432 -25.50 9.26 -13.59
CA GLY A 432 -26.60 9.74 -12.74
C GLY A 432 -27.74 8.75 -12.52
N CYS A 433 -28.49 8.96 -11.44
CA CYS A 433 -29.77 8.30 -11.16
C CYS A 433 -30.85 9.37 -10.90
N PHE A 434 -32.04 9.20 -11.46
CA PHE A 434 -33.12 10.19 -11.42
C PHE A 434 -34.51 9.56 -11.23
N SER A 435 -35.35 10.16 -10.40
CA SER A 435 -36.72 9.74 -10.07
C SER A 435 -37.76 10.69 -10.69
N LEU A 436 -37.99 10.57 -12.00
CA LEU A 436 -38.88 11.49 -12.73
C LEU A 436 -40.35 11.28 -12.34
N GLY A 437 -41.02 12.36 -11.92
CA GLY A 437 -42.45 12.35 -11.60
C GLY A 437 -42.85 11.55 -10.36
N TRP A 438 -41.90 11.19 -9.49
CA TRP A 438 -42.22 10.74 -8.13
C TRP A 438 -42.79 11.93 -7.34
N GLY A 439 -43.62 11.66 -6.33
CA GLY A 439 -44.37 12.69 -5.58
C GLY A 439 -43.53 13.54 -4.61
N CYS A 440 -42.36 14.01 -5.05
CA CYS A 440 -41.41 14.76 -4.24
C CYS A 440 -41.68 16.28 -4.36
N HIS A 441 -42.10 16.91 -3.26
CA HIS A 441 -42.14 18.37 -3.16
C HIS A 441 -40.72 18.91 -2.90
N THR A 442 -39.97 19.15 -3.98
CA THR A 442 -38.60 19.71 -3.96
C THR A 442 -38.43 20.76 -5.06
N GLN A 443 -38.12 22.03 -4.81
CA GLN A 443 -38.08 22.77 -3.54
C GLN A 443 -39.33 23.66 -3.33
N ALA A 444 -39.72 23.89 -2.07
CA ALA A 444 -40.76 24.85 -1.70
C ALA A 444 -40.42 25.54 -0.36
N MET A 445 -39.39 26.40 -0.36
CA MET A 445 -39.08 27.28 0.77
C MET A 445 -40.24 28.24 1.02
N GLY A 446 -40.80 28.25 2.24
CA GLY A 446 -41.75 29.29 2.66
C GLY A 446 -42.72 28.92 3.78
N LYS A 447 -42.50 29.52 4.95
CA LYS A 447 -43.44 29.67 6.08
C LYS A 447 -43.71 28.43 6.95
N PHE A 448 -42.83 28.23 7.94
CA PHE A 448 -43.28 28.25 9.34
C PHE A 448 -42.28 29.05 10.18
N GLN A 449 -42.78 29.97 11.00
CA GLN A 449 -41.98 30.78 11.92
C GLN A 449 -42.80 30.98 13.20
N THR A 450 -42.14 31.02 14.36
CA THR A 450 -42.70 31.29 15.70
C THR A 450 -43.92 30.47 16.13
N GLN A 451 -43.69 29.45 16.97
CA GLN A 451 -44.11 29.45 18.38
C GLN A 451 -43.93 28.05 19.00
N TYR A 452 -43.18 27.95 20.11
CA TYR A 452 -43.59 27.22 21.32
C TYR A 452 -42.67 27.59 22.49
N GLN A 453 -43.22 28.26 23.50
CA GLN A 453 -42.65 28.35 24.85
C GLN A 453 -43.66 27.70 25.82
N ALA A 454 -43.16 26.83 26.70
CA ALA A 454 -43.84 26.33 27.93
C ALA A 454 -45.21 25.62 27.73
N GLU A 455 -45.67 24.62 28.50
CA GLU A 455 -45.52 24.30 29.92
C GLU A 455 -45.76 22.78 30.20
N ARG A 456 -45.13 22.31 31.28
CA ARG A 456 -45.54 21.32 32.31
C ARG A 456 -46.59 20.22 32.04
N SER A 457 -46.21 19.03 32.52
CA SER A 457 -47.01 17.82 32.83
C SER A 457 -47.96 18.02 34.06
N PRO A 458 -48.63 17.00 34.68
CA PRO A 458 -48.63 15.52 34.46
C PRO A 458 -49.99 14.76 34.61
N PHE A 459 -49.96 13.41 34.55
CA PHE A 459 -50.98 12.42 35.00
C PHE A 459 -52.33 12.38 34.20
N ASP A 460 -53.17 11.32 34.22
CA ASP A 460 -53.15 9.99 34.88
C ASP A 460 -54.08 8.98 34.14
N LYS A 461 -53.83 7.65 34.27
CA LYS A 461 -54.84 6.53 34.22
C LYS A 461 -55.70 6.35 32.92
N GLN A 462 -56.47 5.28 32.67
CA GLN A 462 -56.77 3.98 33.35
C GLN A 462 -57.08 2.92 32.24
N GLU A 463 -56.55 1.69 32.29
CA GLU A 463 -57.22 0.41 32.65
C GLU A 463 -58.25 -0.25 31.68
N LEU A 464 -58.31 -1.59 31.78
CA LEU A 464 -59.26 -2.56 31.19
C LEU A 464 -59.29 -2.73 29.64
N GLY A 465 -59.43 -3.95 29.10
CA GLY A 465 -59.38 -5.25 29.78
C GLY A 465 -59.76 -6.47 28.93
N SER A 466 -59.22 -7.63 29.34
CA SER A 466 -59.72 -9.01 29.12
C SER A 466 -60.10 -9.51 27.71
N ASN A 467 -59.30 -10.47 27.23
CA ASN A 467 -59.69 -11.81 26.77
C ASN A 467 -61.02 -12.03 26.02
N ILE A 468 -60.93 -12.79 24.92
CA ILE A 468 -61.67 -14.07 24.80
C ILE A 468 -60.85 -15.05 23.94
N LEU A 469 -60.83 -16.32 24.38
CA LEU A 469 -60.24 -17.46 23.68
C LEU A 469 -61.37 -18.46 23.43
N VAL A 470 -61.59 -18.87 22.18
CA VAL A 470 -62.48 -20.00 21.86
C VAL A 470 -61.83 -20.85 20.77
N ALA A 471 -61.69 -22.15 21.02
CA ALA A 471 -61.22 -23.13 20.05
C ALA A 471 -62.10 -24.39 20.09
N ALA A 472 -62.80 -24.65 18.99
CA ALA A 472 -63.42 -25.91 18.56
C ALA A 472 -63.92 -25.68 17.11
N GLY A 473 -63.80 -26.60 16.14
CA GLY A 473 -63.56 -28.05 16.21
C GLY A 473 -64.88 -28.80 16.03
N ARG A 474 -64.89 -29.86 15.17
CA ARG A 474 -66.02 -30.62 14.54
C ARG A 474 -66.12 -30.37 13.01
N ASP A 475 -66.62 -31.26 12.14
CA ASP A 475 -66.98 -32.69 12.29
C ASP A 475 -67.06 -33.43 10.93
N HIS A 476 -67.03 -34.77 11.00
CA HIS A 476 -67.70 -35.78 10.14
C HIS A 476 -67.77 -35.71 8.58
N ALA A 477 -67.09 -36.69 7.97
CA ALA A 477 -67.66 -37.84 7.22
C ALA A 477 -68.50 -37.70 5.91
N GLU A 478 -67.99 -38.45 4.90
CA GLU A 478 -68.69 -39.28 3.89
C GLU A 478 -69.52 -38.73 2.70
N ALA A 479 -69.09 -39.23 1.52
CA ALA A 479 -69.90 -39.82 0.43
C ALA A 479 -70.77 -38.95 -0.51
N SER A 480 -70.20 -38.68 -1.69
CA SER A 480 -70.89 -38.90 -2.98
C SER A 480 -69.89 -39.35 -4.05
N ALA A 481 -70.34 -39.86 -5.20
CA ALA A 481 -69.49 -40.67 -6.10
C ALA A 481 -69.73 -40.47 -7.60
N ARG A 482 -68.74 -40.96 -8.39
CA ARG A 482 -68.69 -41.05 -9.87
C ARG A 482 -68.34 -39.70 -10.56
N SER A 483 -67.59 -39.66 -11.67
CA SER A 483 -67.20 -40.73 -12.62
C SER A 483 -65.80 -40.52 -13.22
N ARG A 484 -65.01 -41.61 -13.32
CA ARG A 484 -64.11 -42.00 -14.46
C ARG A 484 -62.95 -41.04 -14.87
N SER A 485 -61.75 -41.53 -15.22
CA SER A 485 -61.26 -42.92 -15.36
C SER A 485 -59.74 -42.98 -15.61
N ILE A 486 -59.00 -43.76 -14.79
CA ILE A 486 -57.84 -44.64 -15.10
C ILE A 486 -56.58 -44.00 -15.76
N GLY A 487 -55.33 -44.28 -15.37
CA GLY A 487 -54.81 -45.13 -14.27
C GLY A 487 -53.74 -46.15 -14.72
N GLY A 488 -52.62 -46.26 -13.98
CA GLY A 488 -51.54 -47.24 -14.20
C GLY A 488 -50.54 -46.90 -15.33
N GLY A 489 -49.36 -47.53 -15.42
CA GLY A 489 -48.75 -48.48 -14.47
C GLY A 489 -47.89 -49.57 -15.13
N GLU A 490 -46.56 -49.47 -14.99
CA GLU A 490 -45.52 -50.53 -15.12
C GLU A 490 -45.28 -51.31 -16.45
N PHE A 491 -43.99 -51.62 -16.66
CA PHE A 491 -43.32 -52.66 -17.49
C PHE A 491 -44.20 -53.58 -18.39
N SER A 492 -43.91 -53.79 -19.68
CA SER A 492 -42.67 -54.45 -20.17
C SER A 492 -42.47 -54.41 -21.71
N VAL A 493 -41.24 -54.11 -22.16
CA VAL A 493 -40.34 -54.91 -23.05
C VAL A 493 -40.97 -56.04 -23.94
N PRO A 494 -40.57 -56.27 -25.23
CA PRO A 494 -39.97 -55.46 -26.33
C PRO A 494 -40.79 -55.69 -27.66
N PRO A 495 -40.27 -55.97 -28.90
CA PRO A 495 -39.02 -55.63 -29.62
C PRO A 495 -39.15 -55.14 -31.10
N ILE A 496 -38.01 -54.71 -31.65
CA ILE A 496 -37.51 -54.92 -33.04
C ILE A 496 -38.17 -54.26 -34.27
N ASP A 497 -37.26 -53.88 -35.16
CA ASP A 497 -37.34 -53.22 -36.47
C ASP A 497 -38.24 -53.88 -37.52
N VAL A 498 -38.69 -53.07 -38.49
CA VAL A 498 -38.57 -53.44 -39.92
C VAL A 498 -38.16 -52.22 -40.77
N SER A 499 -37.13 -52.44 -41.57
CA SER A 499 -36.72 -51.88 -42.88
C SER A 499 -37.83 -51.23 -43.76
N ASP A 500 -37.59 -50.46 -44.83
CA ASP A 500 -36.44 -49.72 -45.44
C ASP A 500 -36.93 -49.20 -46.84
N SER A 501 -36.11 -48.39 -47.51
CA SER A 501 -35.97 -48.27 -48.98
C SER A 501 -36.88 -47.33 -49.80
N GLY A 502 -36.24 -46.63 -50.75
CA GLY A 502 -36.85 -45.95 -51.91
C GLY A 502 -37.19 -44.45 -51.74
N THR A 503 -37.07 -43.59 -52.77
CA THR A 503 -36.48 -43.77 -54.12
C THR A 503 -36.24 -42.42 -54.83
N GLY A 504 -35.21 -42.31 -55.68
CA GLY A 504 -35.27 -41.49 -56.91
C GLY A 504 -34.73 -40.03 -56.95
N ASN A 505 -33.69 -39.84 -57.78
CA ASN A 505 -33.68 -39.03 -59.03
C ASN A 505 -34.21 -37.57 -59.13
N SER A 506 -33.70 -36.69 -60.02
CA SER A 506 -32.34 -36.45 -60.60
C SER A 506 -32.33 -35.28 -61.62
N SER A 507 -31.30 -34.40 -61.57
CA SER A 507 -30.84 -33.49 -62.66
C SER A 507 -31.77 -32.31 -63.08
N SER A 508 -31.37 -31.26 -63.85
CA SER A 508 -30.11 -31.02 -64.62
C SER A 508 -29.80 -29.51 -64.91
N GLN A 509 -28.51 -29.16 -65.13
CA GLN A 509 -27.95 -27.99 -65.88
C GLN A 509 -28.14 -26.54 -65.30
N ARG A 510 -27.27 -25.53 -65.53
CA ARG A 510 -25.94 -25.39 -66.19
C ARG A 510 -25.16 -24.09 -65.79
N GLN A 511 -23.84 -24.21 -65.49
CA GLN A 511 -22.74 -23.20 -65.65
C GLN A 511 -22.79 -21.86 -64.85
N ARG A 512 -21.68 -21.17 -64.48
CA ARG A 512 -20.24 -21.28 -64.86
C ARG A 512 -19.27 -20.64 -63.81
N ARG A 513 -18.26 -21.40 -63.31
CA ARG A 513 -16.83 -21.06 -62.92
C ARG A 513 -16.53 -19.81 -62.03
N ARG A 514 -15.54 -19.74 -61.12
CA ARG A 514 -14.30 -20.51 -60.74
C ARG A 514 -13.78 -19.95 -59.36
N ARG A 515 -12.73 -20.40 -58.63
CA ARG A 515 -11.73 -21.51 -58.67
C ARG A 515 -11.13 -21.75 -57.24
N ASP A 516 -10.68 -22.98 -56.95
CA ASP A 516 -9.54 -23.51 -56.14
C ASP A 516 -8.70 -22.57 -55.22
N ASP A 517 -8.17 -22.98 -54.06
CA ASP A 517 -8.34 -24.15 -53.12
C ASP A 517 -7.65 -23.74 -51.77
N GLY A 518 -7.23 -24.52 -50.75
CA GLY A 518 -7.13 -25.97 -50.42
C GLY A 518 -5.83 -26.25 -49.61
N GLY A 519 -5.74 -27.12 -48.60
CA GLY A 519 -6.71 -27.95 -47.87
C GLY A 519 -5.99 -28.84 -46.80
N ARG A 520 -6.68 -29.27 -45.72
CA ARG A 520 -6.10 -30.10 -44.61
C ARG A 520 -7.15 -31.09 -44.05
N ARG A 521 -6.76 -32.32 -43.65
CA ARG A 521 -7.65 -33.32 -43.01
C ARG A 521 -6.92 -34.20 -41.99
N THR A 522 -7.68 -34.73 -41.02
CA THR A 522 -7.24 -35.57 -39.89
C THR A 522 -8.29 -36.66 -39.64
N LEU A 523 -7.90 -37.85 -39.16
CA LEU A 523 -8.80 -38.92 -38.69
C LEU A 523 -8.13 -39.73 -37.56
N THR A 524 -8.93 -40.36 -36.69
CA THR A 524 -8.51 -41.00 -35.42
C THR A 524 -9.17 -42.37 -35.19
N VAL A 525 -8.45 -43.33 -34.58
CA VAL A 525 -8.93 -44.69 -34.23
C VAL A 525 -8.28 -45.14 -32.90
N PRO A 526 -8.94 -45.89 -31.98
CA PRO A 526 -8.52 -46.03 -30.57
C PRO A 526 -7.67 -47.27 -30.17
N VAL A 527 -7.42 -47.40 -28.86
CA VAL A 527 -6.29 -48.11 -28.20
C VAL A 527 -6.65 -49.47 -27.54
N PRO A 528 -5.75 -50.49 -27.55
CA PRO A 528 -5.75 -51.64 -26.65
C PRO A 528 -4.63 -51.62 -25.57
N ARG A 529 -4.76 -52.50 -24.56
CA ARG A 529 -3.86 -52.68 -23.39
C ARG A 529 -3.04 -53.99 -23.53
N ILE A 530 -1.87 -54.23 -22.90
CA ILE A 530 -1.00 -53.44 -21.99
C ILE A 530 0.46 -53.97 -22.08
N GLY A 531 1.45 -53.23 -21.57
CA GLY A 531 2.85 -53.70 -21.43
C GLY A 531 3.73 -52.70 -20.65
N ASN A 532 4.80 -53.15 -20.00
CA ASN A 532 5.53 -52.36 -18.98
C ASN A 532 6.95 -51.93 -19.42
N THR A 533 7.43 -50.85 -18.78
CA THR A 533 8.84 -50.42 -18.60
C THR A 533 9.71 -49.99 -19.80
N GLU A 534 10.23 -48.76 -19.66
CA GLU A 534 11.49 -48.19 -20.20
C GLU A 534 11.57 -47.73 -21.69
N ILE A 535 12.42 -46.71 -21.90
CA ILE A 535 12.73 -45.96 -23.15
C ILE A 535 11.67 -44.92 -23.61
N PRO A 536 11.92 -43.61 -23.40
CA PRO A 536 11.26 -42.52 -24.13
C PRO A 536 11.78 -42.41 -25.58
N PRO A 537 11.00 -41.89 -26.55
CA PRO A 537 11.48 -41.62 -27.91
C PRO A 537 12.45 -40.43 -27.97
N GLU A 538 13.56 -40.56 -28.71
CA GLU A 538 14.57 -39.49 -28.88
C GLU A 538 14.07 -38.32 -29.76
N ASP A 539 14.57 -37.11 -29.46
CA ASP A 539 14.12 -35.80 -29.95
C ASP A 539 14.86 -35.28 -31.20
N GLY A 540 15.55 -36.16 -31.93
CA GLY A 540 15.94 -35.93 -33.33
C GLY A 540 17.20 -35.08 -33.59
N PHE A 541 17.85 -34.52 -32.57
CA PHE A 541 19.09 -33.76 -32.74
C PHE A 541 20.36 -34.61 -32.51
N THR A 542 21.31 -34.57 -33.44
CA THR A 542 22.47 -35.48 -33.46
C THR A 542 23.82 -34.78 -33.31
N TRP A 543 24.47 -34.99 -32.15
CA TRP A 543 25.91 -34.73 -31.96
C TRP A 543 26.60 -35.93 -31.30
N ARG A 544 27.74 -36.36 -31.85
CA ARG A 544 28.34 -37.68 -31.57
C ARG A 544 29.40 -37.62 -30.46
N LYS A 545 29.33 -38.56 -29.50
CA LYS A 545 30.47 -38.93 -28.64
C LYS A 545 31.36 -39.98 -29.32
N TYR A 546 32.67 -39.80 -29.24
CA TYR A 546 33.62 -40.90 -29.16
C TYR A 546 33.88 -41.18 -27.66
N GLY A 547 34.10 -42.40 -27.18
CA GLY A 547 33.99 -43.69 -27.87
C GLY A 547 34.83 -44.76 -27.18
N GLN A 548 34.21 -45.69 -26.46
CA GLN A 548 34.88 -46.83 -25.83
C GLN A 548 34.19 -48.13 -26.28
N LYS A 549 34.95 -49.09 -26.79
CA LYS A 549 34.43 -50.35 -27.35
C LYS A 549 34.32 -51.45 -26.30
N GLU A 550 33.23 -52.21 -26.36
CA GLU A 550 33.14 -53.53 -25.73
C GLU A 550 33.99 -54.59 -26.45
N ILE A 551 34.27 -55.68 -25.75
CA ILE A 551 34.86 -56.91 -26.31
C ILE A 551 33.80 -58.01 -26.16
N LEU A 552 33.35 -58.58 -27.28
CA LEU A 552 32.36 -59.65 -27.29
C LEU A 552 32.93 -60.95 -26.70
N GLY A 553 32.12 -61.70 -25.94
CA GLY A 553 32.31 -63.16 -25.82
C GLY A 553 32.24 -63.83 -24.45
N SER A 554 31.90 -63.15 -23.35
CA SER A 554 31.86 -63.78 -22.02
C SER A 554 30.45 -63.85 -21.42
N LYS A 555 29.94 -65.08 -21.17
CA LYS A 555 28.71 -65.34 -20.41
C LYS A 555 29.06 -65.76 -18.97
N TYR A 556 29.11 -64.77 -18.08
CA TYR A 556 29.34 -64.89 -16.62
C TYR A 556 30.70 -65.47 -16.17
N PRO A 557 31.45 -64.66 -15.42
CA PRO A 557 32.18 -65.17 -14.26
C PRO A 557 31.81 -64.37 -12.98
N ARG A 558 31.45 -65.09 -11.92
CA ARG A 558 31.40 -64.55 -10.55
C ARG A 558 32.82 -64.48 -10.00
N PHE A 559 33.16 -63.43 -9.26
CA PHE A 559 34.31 -63.46 -8.34
C PHE A 559 33.88 -63.12 -6.90
N LYS A 560 34.68 -63.61 -5.95
CA LYS A 560 34.35 -63.67 -4.52
C LYS A 560 34.99 -62.51 -3.74
N GLN A 561 34.56 -62.37 -2.49
CA GLN A 561 35.27 -61.60 -1.48
C GLN A 561 36.71 -62.11 -1.32
N ASP A 562 37.64 -61.17 -1.11
CA ASP A 562 38.75 -61.37 -0.17
C ASP A 562 38.51 -60.45 1.04
N GLN A 563 39.03 -60.84 2.21
CA GLN A 563 38.94 -60.04 3.43
C GLN A 563 40.31 -59.53 3.86
N GLN A 564 40.30 -58.44 4.62
CA GLN A 564 41.44 -57.86 5.36
C GLN A 564 42.57 -57.25 4.51
N THR A 565 42.56 -55.92 4.40
CA THR A 565 43.30 -55.09 5.38
C THR A 565 42.52 -53.82 5.67
N LYS A 566 42.52 -53.34 6.93
CA LYS A 566 41.95 -52.03 7.29
C LYS A 566 43.04 -50.97 7.14
N ALA A 567 42.88 -50.06 6.20
CA ALA A 567 43.43 -48.71 6.28
C ALA A 567 42.23 -47.74 6.42
N PHE A 568 42.36 -46.75 7.31
CA PHE A 568 41.35 -45.70 7.43
C PHE A 568 41.57 -44.69 6.29
N GLU A 569 40.84 -44.83 5.19
CA GLU A 569 40.58 -43.67 4.34
C GLU A 569 39.59 -42.74 5.08
N PRO A 570 39.90 -41.45 5.26
CA PRO A 570 38.94 -40.52 5.82
C PRO A 570 37.79 -40.35 4.81
N LYS A 571 36.55 -40.60 5.25
CA LYS A 571 35.36 -40.21 4.47
C LYS A 571 35.54 -38.75 4.06
N ARG A 572 35.43 -38.44 2.76
CA ARG A 572 35.37 -37.05 2.29
C ARG A 572 34.19 -36.37 2.98
N MET A 573 34.47 -35.44 3.90
CA MET A 573 33.46 -34.67 4.60
C MET A 573 32.60 -33.93 3.57
N ALA A 574 31.30 -34.21 3.57
CA ALA A 574 30.36 -33.54 2.69
C ALA A 574 29.99 -32.17 3.30
N ILE A 575 30.24 -31.10 2.54
CA ILE A 575 30.14 -29.72 3.02
C ILE A 575 28.77 -29.14 2.67
N LEU A 576 28.10 -28.55 3.67
CA LEU A 576 26.87 -27.80 3.48
C LEU A 576 27.21 -26.43 2.87
N ASN A 577 27.32 -26.40 1.54
CA ASN A 577 27.31 -25.14 0.77
C ASN A 577 25.89 -24.56 0.81
N LEU A 578 25.74 -23.33 1.33
CA LEU A 578 24.48 -22.59 1.51
C LEU A 578 24.25 -21.50 0.44
N GLY A 579 25.05 -21.48 -0.63
CA GLY A 579 25.09 -20.39 -1.62
C GLY A 579 26.18 -19.35 -1.29
N GLU A 580 26.46 -18.43 -2.21
CA GLU A 580 27.46 -17.34 -2.06
C GLU A 580 28.87 -17.78 -1.59
N ASN A 581 29.28 -19.02 -1.87
CA ASN A 581 30.48 -19.68 -1.32
C ASN A 581 30.47 -19.94 0.20
N ILE A 582 29.38 -19.65 0.92
CA ILE A 582 29.21 -19.97 2.34
C ILE A 582 29.18 -21.50 2.49
N LYS A 583 30.19 -22.03 3.17
CA LYS A 583 30.45 -23.47 3.30
C LYS A 583 30.65 -23.83 4.77
N ILE A 584 29.67 -24.50 5.36
CA ILE A 584 29.72 -24.95 6.76
C ILE A 584 29.84 -26.48 6.81
N ASN A 585 30.58 -27.01 7.79
CA ASN A 585 30.65 -28.45 8.05
C ASN A 585 29.39 -28.86 8.85
N PRO A 586 28.60 -29.85 8.39
CA PRO A 586 27.51 -30.45 9.17
C PRO A 586 27.89 -30.83 10.61
N GLU A 587 29.11 -31.32 10.84
CA GLU A 587 29.60 -31.65 12.19
C GLU A 587 29.68 -30.41 13.09
N ILE A 588 30.03 -29.25 12.54
CA ILE A 588 30.04 -27.97 13.27
C ILE A 588 28.61 -27.51 13.57
N VAL A 589 27.65 -27.73 12.66
CA VAL A 589 26.22 -27.41 12.91
C VAL A 589 25.66 -28.28 14.03
N ASN A 590 25.83 -29.61 13.94
CA ASN A 590 25.39 -30.52 15.00
C ASN A 590 26.05 -30.17 16.33
N LYS A 591 27.34 -29.83 16.31
CA LYS A 591 28.07 -29.48 17.53
C LYS A 591 27.62 -28.13 18.11
N ALA A 592 27.27 -27.16 17.28
CA ALA A 592 26.63 -25.92 17.72
C ALA A 592 25.23 -26.20 18.31
N CYS A 593 24.44 -27.08 17.71
CA CYS A 593 23.13 -27.50 18.22
C CYS A 593 23.23 -28.11 19.63
N SER A 594 24.14 -29.08 19.85
CA SER A 594 24.34 -29.66 21.18
C SER A 594 24.86 -28.67 22.21
N VAL A 595 25.60 -27.63 21.81
CA VAL A 595 26.00 -26.54 22.70
C VAL A 595 24.82 -25.60 23.00
N ALA A 596 24.02 -25.27 21.99
CA ALA A 596 22.84 -24.41 22.11
C ALA A 596 21.75 -25.01 23.00
N VAL A 597 21.42 -26.30 22.82
CA VAL A 597 20.47 -27.04 23.67
C VAL A 597 21.11 -27.37 25.02
N GLY A 598 22.39 -27.76 25.04
CA GLY A 598 23.13 -28.07 26.26
C GLY A 598 23.24 -26.89 27.24
N ALA A 599 23.23 -25.66 26.74
CA ALA A 599 23.30 -24.44 27.54
C ALA A 599 22.17 -24.31 28.59
N HIS A 600 20.96 -24.85 28.31
CA HIS A 600 19.84 -24.80 29.25
C HIS A 600 20.15 -25.48 30.60
N ASN A 601 21.03 -26.48 30.61
CA ASN A 601 21.55 -27.16 31.81
C ASN A 601 22.51 -26.28 32.65
N SER A 602 22.69 -25.01 32.28
CA SER A 602 23.48 -24.01 33.00
C SER A 602 22.86 -22.61 32.87
N ALA A 603 21.53 -22.52 32.94
CA ALA A 603 20.78 -21.26 32.79
C ALA A 603 21.22 -20.12 33.75
N ASP A 604 21.81 -20.45 34.91
CA ASP A 604 22.39 -19.47 35.85
C ASP A 604 23.65 -18.77 35.29
N LYS A 605 24.28 -19.33 34.25
CA LYS A 605 25.45 -18.76 33.58
C LYS A 605 24.99 -17.96 32.35
N PRO A 606 25.58 -16.78 32.09
CA PRO A 606 25.20 -15.98 30.93
C PRO A 606 25.58 -16.63 29.58
N TYR A 607 26.58 -17.50 29.58
CA TYR A 607 26.96 -18.32 28.41
C TYR A 607 27.72 -19.58 28.87
N ILE A 608 27.86 -20.55 27.97
CA ILE A 608 28.81 -21.68 28.08
C ILE A 608 29.84 -21.63 26.95
N LEU A 609 31.02 -22.22 27.18
CA LEU A 609 32.15 -22.17 26.26
C LEU A 609 32.62 -23.58 25.91
N GLN A 610 32.69 -23.91 24.62
CA GLN A 610 33.30 -25.15 24.13
C GLN A 610 34.42 -24.86 23.13
N ASN A 611 35.63 -25.32 23.44
CA ASN A 611 36.76 -25.31 22.52
C ASN A 611 36.81 -26.63 21.75
N ILE A 612 37.09 -26.56 20.45
CA ILE A 612 37.26 -27.70 19.55
C ILE A 612 38.61 -27.51 18.85
N CYS A 613 39.56 -28.40 19.15
CA CYS A 613 40.89 -28.36 18.55
C CYS A 613 40.84 -28.97 17.15
N GLY A 614 41.38 -28.29 16.14
CA GLY A 614 41.24 -28.72 14.75
C GLY A 614 41.85 -27.76 13.73
N SER A 615 41.34 -27.82 12.49
CA SER A 615 41.73 -26.93 11.41
C SER A 615 40.48 -26.45 10.66
N PRO A 616 39.92 -25.27 10.98
CA PRO A 616 40.40 -24.32 12.01
C PRO A 616 40.14 -24.78 13.45
N ASP A 617 40.93 -24.26 14.39
CA ASP A 617 40.57 -24.27 15.82
C ASP A 617 39.30 -23.44 16.03
N LEU A 618 38.30 -24.01 16.70
CA LEU A 618 36.96 -23.44 16.81
C LEU A 618 36.57 -23.21 18.28
N VAL A 619 36.05 -22.03 18.59
CA VAL A 619 35.54 -21.64 19.90
C VAL A 619 34.04 -21.35 19.77
N ILE A 620 33.22 -22.19 20.40
CA ILE A 620 31.76 -22.05 20.42
C ILE A 620 31.32 -21.39 21.74
N PHE A 621 30.56 -20.30 21.63
CA PHE A 621 29.85 -19.62 22.71
C PHE A 621 28.36 -19.96 22.63
N GLY A 622 27.86 -20.74 23.60
CA GLY A 622 26.45 -21.13 23.71
C GLY A 622 25.68 -20.26 24.69
N PHE A 623 24.59 -19.63 24.27
CA PHE A 623 23.72 -18.83 25.14
C PHE A 623 22.44 -19.60 25.51
N PRO A 624 22.09 -19.72 26.81
CA PRO A 624 20.88 -20.44 27.22
C PRO A 624 19.60 -19.69 26.82
N GLY A 625 18.53 -20.45 26.57
CA GLY A 625 17.18 -19.91 26.45
C GLY A 625 16.68 -19.31 27.77
N ASN A 626 15.54 -18.63 27.73
CA ASN A 626 14.85 -18.13 28.93
C ASN A 626 13.34 -18.43 28.80
N TRP A 627 12.69 -18.66 29.94
CA TRP A 627 11.33 -19.22 30.01
C TRP A 627 10.39 -18.43 30.93
N SER A 628 10.56 -17.11 31.02
CA SER A 628 9.64 -16.16 31.66
C SER A 628 9.18 -15.14 30.63
N VAL A 629 7.94 -14.65 30.69
CA VAL A 629 7.42 -13.66 29.72
C VAL A 629 8.25 -12.38 29.74
N ASN A 630 8.74 -11.96 30.91
CA ASN A 630 9.56 -10.75 31.08
C ASN A 630 10.95 -10.87 30.43
N ASP A 631 11.39 -12.08 30.06
CA ASP A 631 12.61 -12.31 29.28
C ASP A 631 12.35 -12.27 27.75
N TRP A 632 11.11 -12.06 27.32
CA TRP A 632 10.65 -12.05 25.93
C TRP A 632 9.93 -10.75 25.54
N TYR A 633 9.18 -10.14 26.47
CA TYR A 633 8.46 -8.89 26.25
C TYR A 633 8.71 -7.92 27.40
N ALA A 634 9.11 -6.70 27.06
CA ALA A 634 9.24 -5.56 27.97
C ALA A 634 9.08 -4.26 27.18
N GLY A 635 8.27 -3.31 27.66
CA GLY A 635 8.00 -2.05 26.95
C GLY A 635 6.74 -2.10 26.10
N GLU A 636 6.88 -1.74 24.82
CA GLU A 636 5.81 -1.59 23.82
C GLU A 636 5.06 -2.91 23.50
N SER A 637 4.01 -2.84 22.68
CA SER A 637 3.07 -3.95 22.39
C SER A 637 3.71 -5.25 21.88
N PHE A 638 4.88 -5.19 21.25
CA PHE A 638 5.67 -6.34 20.79
C PHE A 638 7.00 -6.48 21.56
N GLY A 639 7.18 -5.75 22.67
CA GLY A 639 8.38 -5.78 23.50
C GLY A 639 9.61 -5.15 22.85
N GLU A 640 9.41 -4.25 21.89
CA GLU A 640 10.45 -3.59 21.12
C GLU A 640 11.06 -2.37 21.83
N THR A 641 12.21 -1.91 21.35
CA THR A 641 12.87 -0.66 21.74
C THR A 641 13.85 -0.21 20.65
N LYS A 642 14.25 1.06 20.63
CA LYS A 642 15.35 1.55 19.76
C LYS A 642 16.69 0.95 20.22
N ILE A 643 17.53 0.51 19.29
CA ILE A 643 18.87 -0.02 19.57
C ILE A 643 19.81 1.07 20.13
N ASN A 644 20.73 0.69 21.02
CA ASN A 644 21.80 1.58 21.48
C ASN A 644 22.90 1.74 20.41
N LEU A 645 22.98 2.90 19.76
CA LEU A 645 24.00 3.21 18.76
C LEU A 645 25.42 3.39 19.33
N GLU A 646 25.61 3.53 20.65
CA GLU A 646 26.95 3.49 21.27
C GLU A 646 27.59 2.10 21.15
N LEU A 647 26.76 1.05 21.15
CA LEU A 647 27.17 -0.35 21.06
C LEU A 647 27.02 -0.91 19.63
N PHE A 648 26.07 -0.37 18.87
CA PHE A 648 25.68 -0.86 17.55
C PHE A 648 25.49 0.29 16.53
N PRO A 649 26.51 1.14 16.27
CA PRO A 649 26.38 2.35 15.44
C PRO A 649 25.96 2.08 13.99
N SER A 650 26.11 0.85 13.49
CA SER A 650 25.68 0.44 12.15
C SER A 650 24.17 0.14 12.07
N LEU A 651 23.49 -0.14 13.18
CA LEU A 651 22.08 -0.56 13.20
C LEU A 651 21.10 0.62 13.11
N ARG A 652 21.20 1.39 12.03
CA ARG A 652 20.26 2.45 11.60
C ARG A 652 20.16 2.50 10.08
N SER A 653 19.14 3.15 9.53
CA SER A 653 19.18 3.66 8.15
C SER A 653 20.15 4.84 8.11
N ILE A 654 21.01 4.98 7.10
CA ILE A 654 22.05 6.03 7.12
C ILE A 654 21.48 7.37 6.66
N GLY A 655 20.79 7.42 5.53
CA GLY A 655 20.22 8.65 4.99
C GLY A 655 19.08 9.20 5.84
N ILE A 656 18.11 8.34 6.17
CA ILE A 656 16.94 8.68 7.00
C ILE A 656 17.39 9.02 8.44
N ASP A 657 18.36 8.26 8.97
CA ASP A 657 18.87 8.34 10.36
C ASP A 657 17.87 7.83 11.42
N GLU A 658 17.04 6.86 11.04
CA GLU A 658 16.19 6.12 11.96
C GLU A 658 16.94 4.91 12.55
N HIS A 659 16.92 4.79 13.89
CA HIS A 659 17.48 3.67 14.64
C HIS A 659 16.71 2.38 14.36
N ALA A 660 17.41 1.24 14.26
CA ALA A 660 16.72 -0.05 14.24
C ALA A 660 15.97 -0.30 15.57
N LYS A 661 14.75 -0.84 15.48
CA LYS A 661 14.07 -1.43 16.64
C LYS A 661 14.53 -2.87 16.86
N VAL A 662 14.69 -3.26 18.12
CA VAL A 662 15.15 -4.58 18.59
C VAL A 662 14.28 -5.02 19.77
N ASN A 663 14.21 -6.32 20.06
CA ASN A 663 13.53 -6.79 21.27
C ASN A 663 14.26 -6.31 22.53
N LYS A 664 13.54 -5.60 23.40
CA LYS A 664 14.07 -4.95 24.61
C LYS A 664 14.60 -5.94 25.63
N ALA A 665 13.88 -7.03 25.88
CA ALA A 665 14.27 -8.04 26.86
C ALA A 665 15.54 -8.79 26.41
N PHE A 666 15.67 -9.09 25.12
CA PHE A 666 16.88 -9.70 24.55
C PHE A 666 18.08 -8.73 24.60
N LEU A 667 17.88 -7.44 24.28
CA LEU A 667 18.93 -6.42 24.38
C LEU A 667 19.41 -6.25 25.82
N GLN A 668 18.50 -5.99 26.76
CA GLN A 668 18.83 -5.82 28.18
C GLN A 668 19.54 -7.06 28.74
N ARG A 669 19.11 -8.28 28.38
CA ARG A 669 19.78 -9.52 28.79
C ARG A 669 21.20 -9.64 28.22
N PHE A 670 21.42 -9.26 26.96
CA PHE A 670 22.77 -9.21 26.39
C PHE A 670 23.64 -8.20 27.13
N ASP A 671 23.19 -6.97 27.30
CA ASP A 671 23.96 -5.91 27.94
C ASP A 671 24.28 -6.23 29.42
N ASP A 672 23.27 -6.58 30.22
CA ASP A 672 23.41 -6.79 31.66
C ASP A 672 24.13 -8.08 32.04
N LYS A 673 23.85 -9.19 31.34
CA LYS A 673 24.34 -10.52 31.75
C LYS A 673 25.53 -11.00 30.92
N VAL A 674 25.62 -10.61 29.64
CA VAL A 674 26.70 -11.06 28.73
C VAL A 674 27.79 -10.01 28.57
N LEU A 675 27.45 -8.76 28.22
CA LEU A 675 28.43 -7.74 27.86
C LEU A 675 29.14 -7.13 29.07
N LYS A 676 28.39 -6.80 30.15
CA LYS A 676 28.96 -6.36 31.43
C LYS A 676 29.78 -7.45 32.13
N ASN A 677 29.69 -8.71 31.69
CA ASN A 677 30.56 -9.79 32.19
C ASN A 677 31.96 -9.71 31.54
N SER A 678 32.92 -9.23 32.32
CA SER A 678 34.32 -9.15 31.91
C SER A 678 34.93 -10.49 31.49
N ASP A 679 34.44 -11.65 31.97
CA ASP A 679 34.96 -12.94 31.49
C ASP A 679 34.60 -13.19 30.03
N PHE A 680 33.34 -12.93 29.62
CA PHE A 680 32.89 -13.11 28.24
C PHE A 680 33.75 -12.30 27.27
N THR A 681 33.89 -11.00 27.53
CA THR A 681 34.66 -10.09 26.66
C THR A 681 36.14 -10.48 26.61
N ASN A 682 36.74 -10.90 27.74
CA ASN A 682 38.10 -11.45 27.78
C ASN A 682 38.24 -12.78 27.03
N LYS A 683 37.27 -13.70 27.09
CA LYS A 683 37.29 -14.96 26.31
C LYS A 683 37.25 -14.68 24.81
N VAL A 684 36.38 -13.76 24.36
CA VAL A 684 36.28 -13.36 22.95
C VAL A 684 37.58 -12.71 22.48
N GLN A 685 38.11 -11.73 23.22
CA GLN A 685 39.37 -11.06 22.88
C GLN A 685 40.55 -12.06 22.83
N LYS A 686 40.58 -13.03 23.75
CA LYS A 686 41.55 -14.12 23.72
C LYS A 686 41.42 -14.98 22.46
N ALA A 687 40.22 -15.41 22.09
CA ALA A 687 40.00 -16.21 20.88
C ALA A 687 40.38 -15.46 19.59
N VAL A 688 40.11 -14.15 19.52
CA VAL A 688 40.56 -13.25 18.44
C VAL A 688 42.09 -13.18 18.38
N THR A 689 42.76 -13.00 19.54
CA THR A 689 44.22 -12.93 19.63
C THR A 689 44.88 -14.26 19.23
N GLU A 690 44.26 -15.39 19.60
CA GLU A 690 44.66 -16.75 19.18
C GLU A 690 44.25 -17.09 17.72
N LYS A 691 43.64 -16.15 16.99
CA LYS A 691 43.15 -16.28 15.59
C LYS A 691 42.18 -17.45 15.35
N LYS A 692 41.47 -17.87 16.39
CA LYS A 692 40.53 -18.99 16.32
C LYS A 692 39.25 -18.60 15.60
N GLN A 693 38.60 -19.56 14.96
CA GLN A 693 37.25 -19.39 14.45
C GLN A 693 36.31 -19.23 15.64
N ILE A 694 35.47 -18.20 15.63
CA ILE A 694 34.48 -17.96 16.68
C ILE A 694 33.10 -18.27 16.12
N LEU A 695 32.31 -19.00 16.91
CA LEU A 695 30.93 -19.35 16.59
C LEU A 695 30.03 -18.98 17.78
N PHE A 696 29.06 -18.11 17.56
CA PHE A 696 28.03 -17.78 18.53
C PHE A 696 26.79 -18.64 18.24
N THR A 697 26.21 -19.26 19.25
CA THR A 697 25.06 -20.14 19.09
C THR A 697 24.09 -20.09 20.25
N GLY A 698 22.83 -20.40 19.99
CA GLY A 698 21.79 -20.42 20.99
C GLY A 698 20.51 -21.03 20.46
N HIS A 699 19.76 -21.61 21.39
CA HIS A 699 18.46 -22.23 21.15
C HIS A 699 17.36 -21.35 21.74
N SER A 700 16.21 -21.26 21.08
CA SER A 700 15.11 -20.37 21.49
C SER A 700 15.61 -18.91 21.60
N ALA A 701 15.14 -18.14 22.59
CA ALA A 701 15.66 -16.79 22.89
C ALA A 701 17.19 -16.69 23.09
N GLY A 702 17.89 -17.81 23.37
CA GLY A 702 19.36 -17.84 23.38
C GLY A 702 19.95 -17.52 22.00
N GLY A 703 19.25 -17.86 20.91
CA GLY A 703 19.63 -17.50 19.54
C GLY A 703 19.65 -15.99 19.31
N SER A 704 18.71 -15.25 19.90
CA SER A 704 18.67 -13.78 19.81
C SER A 704 19.85 -13.13 20.55
N ILE A 705 20.26 -13.71 21.67
CA ILE A 705 21.51 -13.30 22.36
C ILE A 705 22.74 -13.62 21.51
N ALA A 706 22.76 -14.77 20.81
CA ALA A 706 23.83 -15.10 19.85
C ALA A 706 23.89 -14.12 18.68
N ASN A 707 22.74 -13.65 18.18
CA ASN A 707 22.65 -12.63 17.14
C ASN A 707 23.28 -11.32 17.63
N LEU A 708 22.86 -10.81 18.79
CA LEU A 708 23.41 -9.57 19.38
C LEU A 708 24.92 -9.68 19.66
N ALA A 709 25.37 -10.81 20.22
CA ALA A 709 26.79 -11.08 20.45
C ALA A 709 27.62 -11.09 19.15
N THR A 710 27.03 -11.56 18.04
CA THR A 710 27.67 -11.56 16.72
C THR A 710 27.75 -10.15 16.13
N ILE A 711 26.69 -9.34 16.24
CA ILE A 711 26.73 -7.95 15.73
C ILE A 711 27.70 -7.12 16.56
N TRP A 712 27.68 -7.25 17.89
CA TRP A 712 28.67 -6.60 18.76
C TRP A 712 30.10 -7.01 18.41
N PHE A 713 30.34 -8.27 18.04
CA PHE A 713 31.64 -8.72 17.55
C PHE A 713 32.02 -8.04 16.23
N LEU A 714 31.08 -7.92 15.29
CA LEU A 714 31.30 -7.28 13.98
C LEU A 714 31.63 -5.79 14.15
N GLU A 715 30.85 -5.07 14.96
CA GLU A 715 31.13 -3.68 15.34
C GLU A 715 32.52 -3.53 16.01
N LYS A 716 32.80 -4.34 17.03
CA LYS A 716 34.01 -4.19 17.86
C LYS A 716 35.31 -4.66 17.19
N TYR A 717 35.26 -5.68 16.34
CA TYR A 717 36.48 -6.32 15.79
C TYR A 717 36.58 -6.28 14.27
N LEU A 718 35.47 -6.18 13.53
CA LEU A 718 35.49 -6.12 12.06
C LEU A 718 35.29 -4.70 11.50
N ARG A 719 34.59 -3.82 12.24
CA ARG A 719 34.40 -2.39 11.90
C ARG A 719 35.46 -1.48 12.57
N SER A 720 36.17 -1.94 13.59
CA SER A 720 37.11 -1.12 14.37
C SER A 720 38.54 -1.14 13.81
N ASP A 721 38.81 -0.36 12.76
CA ASP A 721 40.18 0.00 12.37
C ASP A 721 40.77 1.04 13.34
N SER A 722 41.04 0.64 14.59
CA SER A 722 41.95 1.42 15.43
C SER A 722 43.38 1.35 14.83
N PRO A 723 44.20 2.41 14.94
CA PRO A 723 45.58 2.38 14.45
C PRO A 723 46.43 1.23 15.02
N ASP A 724 46.09 0.74 16.20
CA ASP A 724 46.75 -0.41 16.85
C ASP A 724 46.30 -1.79 16.29
N ASN A 725 45.10 -1.89 15.70
CA ASN A 725 44.52 -3.15 15.23
C ASN A 725 45.14 -3.69 13.93
N TYR A 726 45.98 -2.93 13.22
CA TYR A 726 46.67 -3.35 11.97
C TYR A 726 47.51 -4.64 12.06
N LYS A 727 47.66 -5.24 13.25
CA LYS A 727 48.36 -6.52 13.48
C LYS A 727 47.42 -7.74 13.62
N ILE A 728 46.11 -7.55 13.77
CA ILE A 728 45.14 -8.63 14.01
C ILE A 728 43.93 -8.47 13.08
N SER A 729 43.97 -9.10 11.91
CA SER A 729 42.75 -9.44 11.17
C SER A 729 42.05 -10.59 11.91
N PRO A 730 40.83 -10.40 12.47
CA PRO A 730 40.11 -11.48 13.13
C PRO A 730 39.56 -12.47 12.09
N SER A 731 39.40 -13.73 12.50
CA SER A 731 38.60 -14.70 11.76
C SER A 731 37.13 -14.26 11.79
N SER A 732 36.49 -14.17 10.62
CA SER A 732 35.08 -13.78 10.48
C SER A 732 34.18 -14.60 11.43
N PRO A 733 33.22 -14.00 12.14
CA PRO A 733 32.37 -14.74 13.06
C PRO A 733 31.35 -15.61 12.31
N LEU A 734 30.71 -16.51 13.04
CA LEU A 734 29.63 -17.34 12.53
C LEU A 734 28.52 -17.43 13.60
N CYS A 735 27.30 -17.00 13.27
CA CYS A 735 26.13 -17.20 14.11
C CYS A 735 25.32 -18.39 13.58
N VAL A 736 25.07 -19.39 14.42
CA VAL A 736 24.20 -20.54 14.10
C VAL A 736 23.16 -20.68 15.19
N THR A 737 21.88 -20.54 14.85
CA THR A 737 20.78 -20.51 15.83
C THR A 737 19.70 -21.54 15.51
N PHE A 738 19.00 -22.01 16.54
CA PHE A 738 18.03 -23.10 16.44
C PHE A 738 16.72 -22.71 17.12
N GLY A 739 15.62 -22.65 16.37
CA GLY A 739 14.31 -22.21 16.89
C GLY A 739 14.32 -20.76 17.37
N CYS A 740 15.15 -19.92 16.76
CA CYS A 740 15.37 -18.53 17.18
C CYS A 740 14.13 -17.66 16.88
N PRO A 741 13.61 -16.87 17.84
CA PRO A 741 12.66 -15.83 17.53
C PRO A 741 13.32 -14.69 16.73
N LEU A 742 12.51 -13.94 15.99
CA LEU A 742 12.95 -12.73 15.29
C LEU A 742 13.57 -11.75 16.31
N THR A 743 14.59 -10.99 15.91
CA THR A 743 15.39 -10.18 16.88
C THR A 743 15.21 -8.67 16.71
N GLY A 744 14.97 -8.17 15.50
CA GLY A 744 14.79 -6.74 15.23
C GLY A 744 13.92 -6.46 14.00
N ASN A 745 13.72 -5.19 13.68
CA ASN A 745 12.80 -4.71 12.64
C ASN A 745 13.38 -4.74 11.22
N HIS A 746 12.65 -4.16 10.25
CA HIS A 746 13.11 -4.03 8.87
C HIS A 746 14.46 -3.29 8.76
N ILE A 747 14.68 -2.23 9.54
CA ILE A 747 15.95 -1.48 9.58
C ILE A 747 17.10 -2.35 10.10
N PHE A 748 16.85 -3.20 11.10
CA PHE A 748 17.82 -4.18 11.61
C PHE A 748 18.28 -5.13 10.48
N SER A 749 17.33 -5.65 9.70
CA SER A 749 17.61 -6.51 8.54
C SER A 749 18.36 -5.76 7.43
N HIS A 750 17.88 -4.56 7.08
CA HIS A 750 18.47 -3.68 6.08
C HIS A 750 19.93 -3.31 6.41
N ALA A 751 20.21 -2.90 7.65
CA ALA A 751 21.56 -2.57 8.09
C ALA A 751 22.52 -3.78 7.96
N LEU A 752 22.07 -4.98 8.33
CA LEU A 752 22.87 -6.20 8.17
C LEU A 752 23.08 -6.60 6.70
N ARG A 753 22.16 -6.26 5.78
CA ARG A 753 22.40 -6.42 4.33
C ARG A 753 23.34 -5.34 3.81
N ARG A 754 23.17 -4.07 4.20
CA ARG A 754 24.00 -2.93 3.78
C ARG A 754 25.48 -3.12 4.12
N GLU A 755 25.79 -3.46 5.38
CA GLU A 755 27.16 -3.68 5.84
C GLU A 755 27.74 -5.04 5.37
N ASN A 756 26.96 -5.83 4.60
CA ASN A 756 27.29 -7.18 4.14
C ASN A 756 27.66 -8.13 5.30
N TRP A 757 26.81 -8.10 6.33
CA TRP A 757 26.92 -8.90 7.56
C TRP A 757 25.89 -10.04 7.63
N ALA A 758 24.76 -9.94 6.94
CA ALA A 758 23.68 -10.94 6.94
C ALA A 758 24.17 -12.37 6.63
N ARG A 759 25.18 -12.52 5.77
CA ARG A 759 25.87 -13.78 5.45
C ARG A 759 26.51 -14.52 6.64
N TYR A 760 26.74 -13.85 7.78
CA TYR A 760 27.29 -14.49 8.98
C TYR A 760 26.23 -15.18 9.84
N PHE A 761 24.94 -15.02 9.52
CA PHE A 761 23.81 -15.51 10.32
C PHE A 761 23.10 -16.66 9.63
N ILE A 762 22.97 -17.79 10.34
CA ILE A 762 22.30 -19.00 9.89
C ILE A 762 21.23 -19.40 10.92
N HIS A 763 19.97 -19.49 10.47
CA HIS A 763 18.80 -19.75 11.31
C HIS A 763 18.16 -21.08 10.92
N PHE A 764 18.32 -22.11 11.76
CA PHE A 764 17.67 -23.40 11.59
C PHE A 764 16.26 -23.39 12.19
N VAL A 765 15.27 -23.66 11.35
CA VAL A 765 13.83 -23.56 11.69
C VAL A 765 13.14 -24.88 11.34
N MET A 766 12.45 -25.52 12.29
CA MET A 766 11.54 -26.62 11.94
C MET A 766 10.30 -26.07 11.25
N ARG A 767 9.77 -26.82 10.28
CA ARG A 767 8.54 -26.46 9.54
C ARG A 767 7.46 -25.87 10.46
N TYR A 768 7.12 -26.54 11.56
CA TYR A 768 6.06 -26.13 12.48
C TYR A 768 6.53 -25.49 13.80
N ASP A 769 7.83 -25.26 14.05
CA ASP A 769 8.25 -24.67 15.34
C ASP A 769 7.61 -23.28 15.54
N ILE A 770 6.77 -23.13 16.57
CA ILE A 770 6.05 -21.89 16.82
C ILE A 770 6.99 -20.74 17.23
N VAL A 771 8.15 -21.05 17.80
CA VAL A 771 9.00 -20.05 18.48
C VAL A 771 9.54 -18.95 17.56
N PRO A 772 10.04 -19.25 16.34
CA PRO A 772 10.34 -18.25 15.31
C PRO A 772 9.15 -17.34 14.91
N ARG A 773 7.91 -17.71 15.23
CA ARG A 773 6.68 -16.96 14.90
C ARG A 773 6.09 -16.16 16.07
N ILE A 774 6.46 -16.44 17.33
CA ILE A 774 5.78 -15.87 18.53
C ILE A 774 5.71 -14.34 18.49
N LEU A 775 6.83 -13.67 18.19
CA LEU A 775 6.92 -12.20 18.18
C LEU A 775 6.15 -11.54 17.02
N LEU A 776 5.56 -12.31 16.10
CA LEU A 776 4.60 -11.79 15.13
C LEU A 776 3.24 -11.44 15.77
N ALA A 777 2.99 -11.84 17.02
CA ALA A 777 1.81 -11.48 17.81
C ALA A 777 2.13 -10.50 18.94
N PRO A 778 1.23 -9.52 19.23
CA PRO A 778 1.39 -8.61 20.36
C PRO A 778 1.14 -9.33 21.67
N VAL A 779 1.89 -8.99 22.72
CA VAL A 779 1.88 -9.73 24.00
C VAL A 779 0.49 -9.78 24.63
N SER A 780 -0.28 -8.69 24.52
CA SER A 780 -1.66 -8.57 24.99
C SER A 780 -2.58 -9.67 24.45
N SER A 781 -2.36 -10.11 23.20
CA SER A 781 -3.19 -11.15 22.57
C SER A 781 -2.88 -12.56 23.07
N ILE A 782 -1.64 -12.85 23.49
CA ILE A 782 -1.15 -14.21 23.81
C ILE A 782 -0.76 -14.43 25.27
N LEU A 783 -0.73 -13.40 26.12
CA LEU A 783 -0.07 -13.41 27.44
C LEU A 783 -0.38 -14.65 28.31
N LEU A 784 -1.66 -15.01 28.45
CA LEU A 784 -2.10 -16.08 29.35
C LEU A 784 -1.67 -17.46 28.85
N GLU A 785 -1.85 -17.74 27.57
CA GLU A 785 -1.42 -19.00 26.96
C GLU A 785 0.11 -19.05 26.81
N PHE A 786 0.76 -17.90 26.56
CA PHE A 786 2.22 -17.81 26.46
C PHE A 786 2.91 -18.16 27.79
N GLN A 787 2.35 -17.73 28.94
CA GLN A 787 2.84 -18.16 30.25
C GLN A 787 2.81 -19.69 30.41
N ARG A 788 1.72 -20.35 29.98
CA ARG A 788 1.55 -21.81 30.04
C ARG A 788 2.50 -22.53 29.07
N VAL A 789 2.68 -21.99 27.88
CA VAL A 789 3.65 -22.48 26.88
C VAL A 789 5.09 -22.36 27.38
N LEU A 790 5.50 -21.20 27.92
CA LEU A 790 6.84 -21.04 28.49
C LEU A 790 7.07 -21.97 29.68
N GLN A 791 6.08 -22.21 30.54
CA GLN A 791 6.17 -23.21 31.61
C GLN A 791 6.43 -24.62 31.06
N PHE A 792 5.66 -25.06 30.05
CA PHE A 792 5.88 -26.33 29.36
C PHE A 792 7.29 -26.43 28.73
N LEU A 793 7.76 -25.38 28.06
CA LEU A 793 9.09 -25.36 27.45
C LEU A 793 10.21 -25.37 28.52
N ASN A 794 10.00 -24.70 29.66
CA ASN A 794 10.89 -24.69 30.83
C ASN A 794 11.04 -26.11 31.41
N GLU A 795 9.93 -26.79 31.69
CA GLU A 795 9.92 -28.17 32.17
C GLU A 795 10.59 -29.12 31.19
N LYS A 796 10.26 -29.03 29.91
CA LYS A 796 10.84 -29.86 28.85
C LYS A 796 12.34 -29.61 28.66
N SER A 797 12.82 -28.38 28.88
CA SER A 797 14.26 -28.05 28.87
C SER A 797 15.05 -28.68 30.02
N LYS A 798 14.37 -29.06 31.11
CA LYS A 798 14.96 -29.67 32.32
C LYS A 798 14.78 -31.19 32.36
N ASN A 799 13.64 -31.69 31.91
CA ASN A 799 13.25 -33.10 31.90
C ASN A 799 12.46 -33.41 30.61
N LEU A 800 13.13 -33.90 29.57
CA LEU A 800 12.53 -34.13 28.24
C LEU A 800 11.33 -35.11 28.23
N ALA A 801 11.11 -35.89 29.30
CA ALA A 801 10.17 -37.02 29.32
C ALA A 801 8.79 -36.74 29.94
N HIS A 802 8.58 -35.64 30.66
CA HIS A 802 7.41 -35.49 31.56
C HIS A 802 6.64 -34.16 31.52
N ALA A 803 7.01 -33.20 30.66
CA ALA A 803 6.21 -31.99 30.45
C ALA A 803 4.95 -32.29 29.63
N SER A 804 3.78 -31.78 30.04
CA SER A 804 2.54 -31.84 29.28
C SER A 804 1.77 -30.52 29.33
N ILE A 805 1.24 -30.10 28.18
CA ILE A 805 0.38 -28.92 28.06
C ILE A 805 -1.05 -29.36 27.73
N ASN A 806 -2.03 -28.61 28.22
CA ASN A 806 -3.43 -28.79 27.83
C ASN A 806 -3.62 -28.46 26.33
N ASN A 807 -4.30 -29.34 25.60
CA ASN A 807 -4.59 -29.19 24.17
C ASN A 807 -5.28 -27.86 23.86
N PHE A 808 -6.20 -27.40 24.71
CA PHE A 808 -6.92 -26.14 24.50
C PHE A 808 -5.98 -24.92 24.57
N ASP A 809 -5.03 -24.92 25.52
CA ASP A 809 -4.03 -23.85 25.66
C ASP A 809 -3.04 -23.84 24.48
N ALA A 810 -2.59 -25.02 24.04
CA ALA A 810 -1.72 -25.15 22.88
C ALA A 810 -2.42 -24.67 21.58
N SER A 811 -3.65 -25.12 21.32
CA SER A 811 -4.43 -24.71 20.14
C SER A 811 -4.75 -23.21 20.14
N ASN A 812 -5.15 -22.64 21.28
CA ASN A 812 -5.42 -21.21 21.38
C ASN A 812 -4.15 -20.37 21.16
N PHE A 813 -3.02 -20.77 21.76
CA PHE A 813 -1.73 -20.09 21.53
C PHE A 813 -1.34 -20.11 20.06
N TYR A 814 -1.37 -21.30 19.44
CA TYR A 814 -1.06 -21.50 18.04
C TYR A 814 -1.97 -20.65 17.13
N MET A 815 -3.30 -20.70 17.32
CA MET A 815 -4.25 -19.93 16.50
C MET A 815 -4.07 -18.42 16.68
N LYS A 816 -3.80 -17.93 17.90
CA LYS A 816 -3.51 -16.51 18.15
C LYS A 816 -2.22 -16.05 17.48
N VAL A 817 -1.13 -16.81 17.60
CA VAL A 817 0.15 -16.48 16.95
C VAL A 817 -0.01 -16.50 15.42
N MET A 818 -0.61 -17.55 14.86
CA MET A 818 -0.77 -17.70 13.41
C MET A 818 -1.77 -16.71 12.81
N LYS A 819 -2.79 -16.25 13.55
CA LYS A 819 -3.68 -15.16 13.12
C LYS A 819 -2.91 -13.85 12.93
N ASN A 820 -2.10 -13.44 13.92
CA ASN A 820 -1.31 -12.21 13.80
C ASN A 820 -0.21 -12.34 12.73
N ALA A 821 0.44 -13.51 12.63
CA ALA A 821 1.38 -13.81 11.55
C ALA A 821 0.72 -13.71 10.16
N SER A 822 -0.56 -14.10 10.03
CA SER A 822 -1.35 -13.92 8.79
C SER A 822 -1.50 -12.45 8.43
N SER A 823 -1.84 -11.58 9.39
CA SER A 823 -1.96 -10.13 9.17
C SER A 823 -0.62 -9.53 8.72
N VAL A 824 0.47 -9.81 9.44
CA VAL A 824 1.81 -9.29 9.13
C VAL A 824 2.30 -9.78 7.76
N ALA A 825 2.10 -11.06 7.43
CA ALA A 825 2.47 -11.61 6.12
C ALA A 825 1.59 -11.04 4.99
N SER A 826 0.29 -10.85 5.21
CA SER A 826 -0.63 -10.30 4.21
C SER A 826 -0.33 -8.83 3.90
N HIS A 827 -0.18 -8.00 4.94
CA HIS A 827 0.22 -6.59 4.79
C HIS A 827 1.57 -6.47 4.08
N ALA A 828 2.57 -7.26 4.48
CA ALA A 828 3.84 -7.29 3.77
C ALA A 828 3.67 -7.67 2.29
N ASN A 829 2.79 -8.61 1.95
CA ASN A 829 2.51 -8.99 0.57
C ASN A 829 1.82 -7.88 -0.25
N CYS A 830 0.94 -7.08 0.35
CA CYS A 830 0.36 -5.90 -0.31
C CYS A 830 1.47 -4.92 -0.76
N ASN A 831 2.46 -4.69 0.11
CA ASN A 831 3.59 -3.81 -0.18
C ASN A 831 4.54 -4.43 -1.21
N LEU A 832 4.78 -5.75 -1.17
CA LEU A 832 5.56 -6.48 -2.21
C LEU A 832 4.96 -6.30 -3.61
N MET A 833 3.64 -6.29 -3.73
CA MET A 833 2.94 -6.09 -5.01
C MET A 833 3.00 -4.64 -5.50
N GLY A 834 3.46 -3.69 -4.68
CA GLY A 834 3.50 -2.26 -5.02
C GLY A 834 2.15 -1.56 -4.87
N ASN A 835 1.28 -2.02 -3.95
CA ASN A 835 0.01 -1.37 -3.68
C ASN A 835 0.21 -0.06 -2.89
N THR A 836 -0.09 1.10 -3.50
CA THR A 836 0.04 2.43 -2.89
C THR A 836 -1.31 2.99 -2.37
N ASN A 837 -2.24 2.12 -2.01
CA ASN A 837 -3.54 2.50 -1.47
C ASN A 837 -3.40 3.18 -0.08
N LEU A 838 -3.83 4.44 0.03
CA LEU A 838 -3.90 5.20 1.29
C LEU A 838 -4.54 4.41 2.46
N PRO A 839 -5.64 3.65 2.26
CA PRO A 839 -6.22 2.80 3.31
C PRO A 839 -5.27 1.81 3.99
N LEU A 840 -4.15 1.41 3.37
CA LEU A 840 -3.21 0.48 4.02
C LEU A 840 -2.47 1.13 5.19
N GLU A 841 -2.10 2.41 5.06
CA GLU A 841 -1.51 3.18 6.15
C GLU A 841 -2.54 3.41 7.26
N THR A 842 -3.79 3.73 6.88
CA THR A 842 -4.91 3.87 7.83
C THR A 842 -5.23 2.55 8.56
N GLU A 843 -5.17 1.39 7.90
CA GLU A 843 -5.35 0.07 8.54
C GLU A 843 -4.30 -0.20 9.62
N THR A 844 -3.05 0.26 9.44
CA THR A 844 -2.00 0.07 10.46
C THR A 844 -2.20 0.87 11.75
N ASN A 845 -3.03 1.92 11.72
CA ASN A 845 -3.42 2.66 12.93
C ASN A 845 -4.43 1.87 13.78
N PHE A 846 -5.29 1.05 13.15
CA PHE A 846 -6.30 0.23 13.84
C PHE A 846 -5.83 -1.17 14.20
N ILE A 847 -4.90 -1.75 13.43
CA ILE A 847 -4.36 -3.09 13.66
C ILE A 847 -2.85 -2.98 13.90
N PRO A 848 -2.36 -3.03 15.16
CA PRO A 848 -0.94 -3.01 15.43
C PRO A 848 -0.28 -4.25 14.81
N LEU A 849 0.65 -4.04 13.88
CA LEU A 849 1.42 -5.08 13.22
C LEU A 849 2.81 -5.22 13.83
N SER A 850 3.30 -6.46 13.91
CA SER A 850 4.63 -6.73 14.45
C SER A 850 5.72 -6.07 13.61
N PRO A 851 6.65 -5.29 14.22
CA PRO A 851 7.73 -4.65 13.49
C PRO A 851 8.84 -5.63 13.07
N TYR A 852 8.90 -6.84 13.67
CA TYR A 852 10.03 -7.74 13.54
C TYR A 852 10.12 -8.38 12.14
N LYS A 853 11.34 -8.44 11.59
CA LYS A 853 11.64 -9.03 10.28
C LYS A 853 12.73 -10.10 10.36
N PRO A 854 12.71 -11.10 9.45
CA PRO A 854 13.86 -11.99 9.25
C PRO A 854 15.08 -11.26 8.71
N PHE A 855 16.26 -11.86 8.90
CA PHE A 855 17.54 -11.44 8.31
C PHE A 855 18.48 -12.65 8.20
N GLY A 856 19.49 -12.58 7.33
CA GLY A 856 20.45 -13.68 7.16
C GLY A 856 19.88 -14.91 6.44
N THR A 857 20.59 -16.04 6.53
CA THR A 857 20.23 -17.28 5.83
C THR A 857 19.33 -18.16 6.71
N TYR A 858 18.10 -18.44 6.24
CA TYR A 858 17.22 -19.40 6.88
C TYR A 858 17.37 -20.79 6.25
N VAL A 859 17.37 -21.82 7.09
CA VAL A 859 17.39 -23.23 6.69
C VAL A 859 16.21 -23.92 7.36
N LEU A 860 15.14 -24.17 6.59
CA LEU A 860 13.98 -24.88 7.07
C LEU A 860 14.15 -26.39 6.93
N CYS A 861 13.93 -27.11 8.03
CA CYS A 861 13.89 -28.57 8.05
C CYS A 861 12.45 -29.03 7.81
N THR A 862 12.23 -29.91 6.83
CA THR A 862 10.88 -30.30 6.41
C THR A 862 10.21 -31.33 7.33
N GLY A 863 10.98 -32.10 8.12
CA GLY A 863 10.54 -33.33 8.76
C GLY A 863 10.67 -34.58 7.88
N ASN A 864 11.15 -34.42 6.63
CA ASN A 864 11.35 -35.49 5.64
C ASN A 864 12.83 -35.55 5.18
N GLU A 865 13.78 -35.35 6.11
CA GLU A 865 15.24 -35.36 5.85
C GLU A 865 15.74 -34.31 4.83
N LYS A 866 14.92 -33.31 4.48
CA LYS A 866 15.26 -32.24 3.53
C LYS A 866 15.49 -30.90 4.21
N LEU A 867 16.46 -30.15 3.67
CA LEU A 867 16.84 -28.80 4.12
C LEU A 867 16.57 -27.77 3.02
N VAL A 868 15.65 -26.84 3.26
CA VAL A 868 15.26 -25.79 2.32
C VAL A 868 15.89 -24.47 2.72
N ILE A 869 16.70 -23.88 1.83
CA ILE A 869 17.55 -22.73 2.09
C ILE A 869 16.94 -21.49 1.42
N LEU A 870 16.82 -20.39 2.16
CA LEU A 870 16.23 -19.13 1.71
C LEU A 870 16.92 -17.92 2.37
N ARG A 871 17.06 -16.81 1.62
CA ARG A 871 17.88 -15.64 2.00
C ARG A 871 17.18 -14.29 1.92
N ASN A 872 16.19 -14.14 1.03
CA ASN A 872 15.39 -12.92 0.95
C ASN A 872 14.48 -12.81 2.21
N PRO A 873 14.56 -11.71 2.99
CA PRO A 873 13.93 -11.64 4.31
C PRO A 873 12.39 -11.60 4.24
N ASP A 874 11.82 -11.01 3.19
CA ASP A 874 10.37 -10.97 3.00
C ASP A 874 9.83 -12.32 2.49
N ALA A 875 10.58 -13.01 1.63
CA ALA A 875 10.31 -14.39 1.28
C ALA A 875 10.34 -15.32 2.52
N VAL A 876 11.29 -15.12 3.44
CA VAL A 876 11.32 -15.84 4.73
C VAL A 876 10.10 -15.50 5.59
N LEU A 877 9.65 -14.24 5.61
CA LEU A 877 8.46 -13.85 6.38
C LEU A 877 7.20 -14.57 5.84
N GLN A 878 7.01 -14.59 4.52
CA GLN A 878 5.93 -15.38 3.90
C GLN A 878 6.08 -16.87 4.25
N LEU A 879 7.29 -17.42 4.15
CA LEU A 879 7.56 -18.83 4.43
C LEU A 879 7.30 -19.20 5.91
N LEU A 880 7.64 -18.35 6.86
CA LEU A 880 7.39 -18.58 8.30
C LEU A 880 5.89 -18.74 8.59
N PHE A 881 5.03 -17.96 7.92
CA PHE A 881 3.58 -18.11 7.99
C PHE A 881 3.09 -19.35 7.21
N TYR A 882 3.33 -19.41 5.91
CA TYR A 882 2.71 -20.41 5.03
C TYR A 882 3.16 -21.86 5.29
N SER A 883 4.41 -22.10 5.70
CA SER A 883 4.89 -23.48 5.98
C SER A 883 4.23 -24.15 7.18
N SER A 884 3.61 -23.35 8.07
CA SER A 884 2.94 -23.79 9.29
C SER A 884 1.43 -23.52 9.28
N GLN A 885 0.80 -23.43 8.10
CA GLN A 885 -0.66 -23.38 7.99
C GLN A 885 -1.32 -24.75 8.28
N LEU A 886 -2.59 -24.71 8.69
CA LEU A 886 -3.46 -25.90 8.74
C LEU A 886 -3.94 -26.26 7.34
N CYS A 887 -4.01 -27.56 7.00
CA CYS A 887 -4.72 -28.01 5.81
C CYS A 887 -6.23 -28.18 6.08
N LYS A 888 -6.60 -28.44 7.35
CA LYS A 888 -7.98 -28.50 7.85
C LYS A 888 -8.07 -28.01 9.29
N GLU A 889 -9.23 -27.50 9.71
CA GLU A 889 -9.46 -27.12 11.12
C GLU A 889 -9.38 -28.32 12.08
N GLU A 890 -9.79 -29.51 11.63
CA GLU A 890 -9.70 -30.78 12.36
C GLU A 890 -8.27 -31.09 12.85
N GLU A 891 -7.26 -30.66 12.10
CA GLU A 891 -5.84 -30.92 12.37
C GLU A 891 -5.26 -29.96 13.44
N CYS A 892 -6.00 -28.93 13.86
CA CYS A 892 -5.51 -27.85 14.72
C CYS A 892 -4.84 -28.35 16.00
N THR A 893 -5.42 -29.35 16.67
CA THR A 893 -4.88 -29.87 17.95
C THR A 893 -3.56 -30.63 17.74
N ASP A 894 -3.48 -31.46 16.70
CA ASP A 894 -2.29 -32.23 16.38
C ASP A 894 -1.15 -31.34 15.89
N VAL A 895 -1.46 -30.33 15.08
CA VAL A 895 -0.49 -29.32 14.64
C VAL A 895 -0.03 -28.47 15.83
N ALA A 896 -0.93 -27.99 16.68
CA ALA A 896 -0.56 -27.22 17.87
C ALA A 896 0.37 -27.99 18.80
N GLN A 897 0.08 -29.27 19.11
CA GLN A 897 1.02 -30.13 19.83
C GLN A 897 2.36 -30.28 19.09
N ARG A 898 2.32 -30.54 17.77
CA ARG A 898 3.53 -30.71 16.94
C ARG A 898 4.42 -29.47 16.96
N THR A 899 3.85 -28.27 16.98
CA THR A 899 4.62 -27.01 17.01
C THR A 899 5.50 -26.90 18.27
N LEU A 900 4.94 -27.26 19.43
CA LEU A 900 5.62 -27.29 20.73
C LEU A 900 6.54 -28.51 20.90
N GLN A 901 6.28 -29.58 20.16
CA GLN A 901 7.15 -30.74 20.10
C GLN A 901 8.43 -30.45 19.30
N GLN A 902 8.29 -29.91 18.07
CA GLN A 902 9.39 -29.65 17.14
C GLN A 902 10.43 -28.65 17.65
N HIS A 903 10.07 -27.70 18.52
CA HIS A 903 11.03 -26.74 19.10
C HIS A 903 12.25 -27.40 19.76
N PHE A 904 12.14 -28.64 20.26
CA PHE A 904 13.26 -29.39 20.85
C PHE A 904 13.78 -30.54 19.97
N GLY A 905 13.28 -30.71 18.74
CA GLY A 905 13.63 -31.81 17.83
C GLY A 905 14.93 -31.62 17.02
N TYR A 906 15.68 -30.55 17.28
CA TYR A 906 16.79 -30.11 16.42
C TYR A 906 17.96 -31.09 16.30
N GLU A 907 18.37 -31.74 17.39
CA GLU A 907 19.53 -32.65 17.32
C GLU A 907 19.26 -33.88 16.44
N SER A 908 18.06 -34.48 16.52
CA SER A 908 17.69 -35.64 15.72
C SER A 908 17.48 -35.30 14.24
N GLU A 909 16.64 -34.29 13.93
CA GLU A 909 16.34 -33.91 12.55
C GLU A 909 17.60 -33.51 11.77
N LEU A 910 18.54 -32.80 12.41
CA LEU A 910 19.80 -32.42 11.79
C LEU A 910 20.75 -33.60 11.64
N GLN A 911 20.81 -34.52 12.61
CA GLN A 911 21.58 -35.75 12.48
C GLN A 911 21.11 -36.60 11.29
N ASP A 912 19.80 -36.70 11.04
CA ASP A 912 19.23 -37.51 9.96
C ASP A 912 19.28 -36.75 8.61
N SER A 913 18.93 -35.47 8.58
CA SER A 913 19.06 -34.61 7.39
C SER A 913 20.50 -34.52 6.87
N PHE A 914 21.51 -34.55 7.75
CA PHE A 914 22.92 -34.56 7.35
C PHE A 914 23.48 -35.95 6.98
N GLN A 915 22.72 -37.04 7.17
CA GLN A 915 23.07 -38.34 6.58
C GLN A 915 22.70 -38.39 5.09
N MET A 916 21.55 -37.81 4.70
CA MET A 916 21.11 -37.76 3.29
C MET A 916 21.61 -36.53 2.54
N LEU A 917 21.79 -35.38 3.22
CA LEU A 917 22.18 -34.08 2.65
C LEU A 917 21.29 -33.61 1.50
N ASN A 918 20.00 -33.94 1.54
CA ASN A 918 19.00 -33.57 0.54
C ASN A 918 18.59 -32.10 0.71
N LYS A 919 19.42 -31.19 0.20
CA LYS A 919 19.22 -29.74 0.32
C LYS A 919 18.67 -29.14 -0.97
N VAL A 920 17.84 -28.10 -0.82
CA VAL A 920 17.27 -27.32 -1.92
C VAL A 920 17.43 -25.84 -1.61
N CYS A 921 17.92 -25.05 -2.57
CA CYS A 921 17.97 -23.59 -2.46
C CYS A 921 16.83 -22.99 -3.29
N LEU A 922 16.06 -22.08 -2.72
CA LEU A 922 14.91 -21.45 -3.38
C LEU A 922 15.34 -20.21 -4.18
N GLU A 923 16.29 -20.36 -5.10
CA GLU A 923 16.84 -19.27 -5.90
C GLU A 923 17.07 -19.75 -7.35
N PRO A 924 16.66 -19.00 -8.41
CA PRO A 924 15.94 -17.71 -8.37
C PRO A 924 14.51 -17.83 -7.79
N LEU A 925 14.02 -16.75 -7.19
CA LEU A 925 12.73 -16.71 -6.49
C LEU A 925 11.55 -16.51 -7.44
N GLU A 926 11.81 -15.80 -8.52
CA GLU A 926 10.88 -15.36 -9.56
C GLU A 926 10.34 -16.56 -10.37
N GLU A 927 11.14 -17.61 -10.48
CA GLU A 927 10.89 -18.78 -11.34
C GLU A 927 10.28 -19.98 -10.60
N LEU A 928 10.16 -19.92 -9.26
CA LEU A 928 9.69 -21.03 -8.41
C LEU A 928 8.39 -21.68 -8.94
N PRO A 929 8.33 -23.02 -9.10
CA PRO A 929 7.20 -23.68 -9.76
C PRO A 929 5.86 -23.40 -9.06
N LEU A 930 4.82 -23.13 -9.85
CA LEU A 930 3.46 -22.83 -9.36
C LEU A 930 2.51 -24.04 -9.42
N SER A 931 2.83 -25.03 -10.25
CA SER A 931 2.11 -26.29 -10.43
C SER A 931 3.08 -27.41 -10.78
N ALA A 932 2.62 -28.67 -10.70
CA ALA A 932 3.44 -29.87 -10.89
C ALA A 932 3.62 -30.25 -12.37
N GLU A 933 4.23 -29.38 -13.19
CA GLU A 933 4.63 -29.72 -14.57
C GLU A 933 6.13 -29.49 -14.86
N SER A 934 6.80 -30.59 -15.22
CA SER A 934 8.05 -30.69 -16.00
C SER A 934 9.44 -30.51 -15.34
N THR A 935 10.41 -31.25 -15.91
CA THR A 935 11.88 -31.23 -15.70
C THR A 935 12.43 -31.62 -14.31
N SER A 936 13.67 -32.14 -14.27
CA SER A 936 14.26 -32.75 -13.06
C SER A 936 14.52 -31.79 -11.92
N ASP A 937 15.04 -30.61 -12.25
CA ASP A 937 15.59 -29.68 -11.26
C ASP A 937 14.46 -28.84 -10.67
N ILE A 938 13.51 -28.41 -11.51
CA ILE A 938 12.23 -27.81 -11.10
C ILE A 938 11.41 -28.80 -10.28
N ALA A 939 11.34 -30.09 -10.64
CA ALA A 939 10.66 -31.11 -9.83
C ALA A 939 11.29 -31.30 -8.43
N THR A 940 12.59 -31.07 -8.29
CA THR A 940 13.27 -31.12 -6.98
C THR A 940 12.87 -29.94 -6.10
N ILE A 941 12.73 -28.74 -6.69
CA ILE A 941 12.22 -27.55 -6.00
C ILE A 941 10.73 -27.71 -5.66
N ASP A 942 9.89 -28.15 -6.62
CA ASP A 942 8.46 -28.39 -6.40
C ASP A 942 8.22 -29.41 -5.28
N ALA A 943 8.97 -30.52 -5.27
CA ALA A 943 8.89 -31.51 -4.20
C ALA A 943 9.21 -30.89 -2.82
N ALA A 944 10.20 -30.01 -2.71
CA ALA A 944 10.53 -29.33 -1.47
C ALA A 944 9.47 -28.29 -1.04
N LEU A 945 8.86 -27.57 -1.99
CA LEU A 945 7.74 -26.66 -1.72
C LEU A 945 6.49 -27.45 -1.27
N ASN A 946 6.27 -28.64 -1.82
CA ASN A 946 5.21 -29.57 -1.41
C ASN A 946 5.48 -30.20 -0.03
N ASP A 947 6.72 -30.58 0.30
CA ASP A 947 7.11 -31.06 1.64
C ASP A 947 6.92 -29.97 2.71
N LEU A 948 7.08 -28.69 2.34
CA LEU A 948 6.76 -27.54 3.18
C LEU A 948 5.25 -27.19 3.22
N GLY A 949 4.42 -27.87 2.42
CA GLY A 949 2.97 -27.66 2.33
C GLY A 949 2.55 -26.34 1.69
N LEU A 950 3.40 -25.75 0.84
CA LEU A 950 3.20 -24.40 0.32
C LEU A 950 2.19 -24.39 -0.84
N SER A 951 1.02 -23.80 -0.56
CA SER A 951 -0.04 -23.55 -1.53
C SER A 951 0.42 -22.67 -2.70
N THR A 952 -0.30 -22.67 -3.82
CA THR A 952 0.01 -21.81 -4.97
C THR A 952 0.03 -20.32 -4.59
N ARG A 953 -0.83 -19.87 -3.66
CA ARG A 953 -0.78 -18.51 -3.11
C ARG A 953 0.53 -18.25 -2.35
N ALA A 954 0.96 -19.18 -1.48
CA ALA A 954 2.24 -19.05 -0.79
C ALA A 954 3.42 -18.89 -1.76
N ARG A 955 3.44 -19.70 -2.83
CA ARG A 955 4.47 -19.68 -3.87
C ARG A 955 4.46 -18.36 -4.66
N LEU A 956 3.27 -17.80 -4.94
CA LEU A 956 3.12 -16.46 -5.55
C LEU A 956 3.64 -15.34 -4.64
N CYS A 957 3.35 -15.38 -3.32
CA CYS A 957 3.87 -14.41 -2.35
C CYS A 957 5.41 -14.45 -2.26
N ILE A 958 6.01 -15.64 -2.38
CA ILE A 958 7.47 -15.83 -2.41
C ILE A 958 8.07 -15.32 -3.73
N ARG A 959 7.41 -15.56 -4.89
CA ARG A 959 7.80 -14.97 -6.18
C ARG A 959 7.78 -13.44 -6.15
N ALA A 960 6.77 -12.83 -5.52
CA ALA A 960 6.65 -11.37 -5.41
C ALA A 960 7.81 -10.74 -4.61
N ALA A 961 8.32 -11.44 -3.59
CA ALA A 961 9.50 -11.02 -2.85
C ALA A 961 10.79 -11.04 -3.70
N GLY A 962 10.88 -11.97 -4.67
CA GLY A 962 11.91 -11.98 -5.70
C GLY A 962 11.77 -10.81 -6.70
N GLU A 963 10.60 -10.68 -7.33
CA GLU A 963 10.32 -9.60 -8.29
C GLU A 963 10.50 -8.19 -7.68
N LEU A 964 10.30 -8.00 -6.36
CA LEU A 964 10.66 -6.75 -5.68
C LEU A 964 12.19 -6.54 -5.63
N GLU A 965 12.99 -7.54 -5.27
CA GLU A 965 14.46 -7.42 -5.22
C GLU A 965 15.04 -7.23 -6.63
N LYS A 966 14.47 -7.91 -7.63
CA LYS A 966 14.74 -7.69 -9.06
C LYS A 966 14.35 -6.27 -9.52
N ARG A 967 13.23 -5.71 -9.03
CA ARG A 967 12.86 -4.30 -9.25
C ARG A 967 13.85 -3.34 -8.60
N LYS A 968 14.31 -3.61 -7.36
CA LYS A 968 15.38 -2.83 -6.70
C LYS A 968 16.67 -2.81 -7.53
N ILE A 969 17.04 -3.95 -8.14
CA ILE A 969 18.21 -4.03 -9.03
C ILE A 969 18.00 -3.19 -10.29
N GLY A 970 16.88 -3.35 -11.02
CA GLY A 970 16.60 -2.55 -12.21
C GLY A 970 16.46 -1.04 -11.93
N ASN A 971 15.93 -0.69 -10.76
CA ASN A 971 15.92 0.67 -10.23
C ASN A 971 17.34 1.21 -10.00
N LYS A 972 18.23 0.43 -9.38
CA LYS A 972 19.64 0.79 -9.26
C LYS A 972 20.30 0.95 -10.63
N ASP A 973 20.09 0.04 -11.57
CA ASP A 973 20.70 0.11 -12.90
C ASP A 973 20.27 1.38 -13.66
N SER A 974 18.99 1.80 -13.50
CA SER A 974 18.47 3.07 -14.02
C SER A 974 19.15 4.30 -13.38
N ILE A 975 19.42 4.26 -12.07
CA ILE A 975 20.10 5.33 -11.34
C ILE A 975 21.62 5.36 -11.65
N ASP A 976 22.28 4.21 -11.80
CA ASP A 976 23.69 4.10 -12.22
C ASP A 976 23.93 4.70 -13.62
N LEU A 977 22.96 4.63 -14.54
CA LEU A 977 23.05 5.31 -15.85
C LEU A 977 23.12 6.85 -15.70
N LYS A 978 22.47 7.42 -14.68
CA LYS A 978 22.45 8.86 -14.40
C LYS A 978 23.78 9.37 -13.83
N GLU A 979 24.66 8.50 -13.34
CA GLU A 979 26.04 8.86 -12.91
C GLU A 979 26.77 9.68 -13.99
N THR A 980 26.58 9.32 -15.27
CA THR A 980 27.25 10.03 -16.38
C THR A 980 26.72 11.45 -16.59
N ASP A 981 25.45 11.74 -16.30
CA ASP A 981 24.85 13.07 -16.43
C ASP A 981 25.11 13.94 -15.20
N ILE A 982 25.17 13.33 -14.01
CA ILE A 982 25.67 13.96 -12.79
C ILE A 982 27.09 14.49 -13.02
N GLU A 983 28.01 13.65 -13.51
CA GLU A 983 29.40 14.05 -13.78
C GLU A 983 29.51 15.16 -14.85
N LYS A 984 28.69 15.11 -15.92
CA LYS A 984 28.65 16.19 -16.93
C LYS A 984 28.20 17.52 -16.30
N ALA A 985 27.13 17.52 -15.52
CA ALA A 985 26.58 18.74 -14.91
C ALA A 985 27.50 19.28 -13.79
N MET A 986 28.09 18.40 -12.97
CA MET A 986 29.09 18.78 -11.97
C MET A 986 30.34 19.37 -12.63
N LYS A 987 30.83 18.79 -13.72
CA LYS A 987 31.96 19.38 -14.47
C LYS A 987 31.65 20.79 -14.96
N CYS A 988 30.44 21.07 -15.47
CA CYS A 988 30.04 22.43 -15.84
C CYS A 988 30.09 23.41 -14.65
N LEU A 989 29.82 22.93 -13.43
CA LEU A 989 29.91 23.74 -12.20
C LEU A 989 31.37 23.88 -11.69
N GLU A 990 32.23 22.88 -11.92
CA GLU A 990 33.69 22.99 -11.71
C GLU A 990 34.31 24.01 -12.69
N ASP A 991 33.97 23.94 -13.98
CA ASP A 991 34.36 24.91 -15.01
C ASP A 991 33.81 26.32 -14.69
N TYR A 992 32.57 26.44 -14.20
CA TYR A 992 32.01 27.71 -13.71
C TYR A 992 32.84 28.29 -12.55
N ARG A 993 33.18 27.47 -11.54
CA ARG A 993 33.97 27.89 -10.38
C ARG A 993 35.37 28.40 -10.78
N LEU A 994 36.02 27.75 -11.74
CA LEU A 994 37.28 28.22 -12.31
C LEU A 994 37.11 29.57 -13.02
N ASN A 995 36.02 29.75 -13.78
CA ASN A 995 35.74 30.98 -14.50
C ASN A 995 35.43 32.18 -13.58
N CYS A 996 34.76 31.96 -12.44
CA CYS A 996 34.57 33.00 -11.41
C CYS A 996 35.90 33.48 -10.83
N GLY A 997 36.85 32.57 -10.59
CA GLY A 997 38.18 32.91 -10.06
C GLY A 997 38.93 33.97 -10.88
N TYR A 998 38.81 33.96 -12.21
CA TYR A 998 39.42 34.98 -13.08
C TYR A 998 38.80 36.39 -12.94
N ARG A 999 37.61 36.51 -12.34
CA ARG A 999 36.96 37.80 -12.02
C ARG A 999 37.42 38.35 -10.65
N ASP A 1000 38.26 37.61 -9.93
CA ASP A 1000 38.61 37.84 -8.51
C ASP A 1000 37.32 37.97 -7.67
N LEU A 1001 36.44 36.98 -7.83
CA LEU A 1001 35.17 36.83 -7.14
C LEU A 1001 34.93 35.34 -6.88
N GLY A 1002 34.56 34.95 -5.67
CA GLY A 1002 34.23 33.55 -5.36
C GLY A 1002 33.01 33.09 -6.15
N TYR A 1003 32.94 31.81 -6.51
CA TYR A 1003 31.80 31.28 -7.27
C TYR A 1003 30.48 31.33 -6.49
N TYR A 1004 30.56 31.24 -5.16
CA TYR A 1004 29.49 31.56 -4.22
C TYR A 1004 28.97 33.00 -4.40
N ASP A 1005 29.88 33.98 -4.35
CA ASP A 1005 29.55 35.40 -4.47
C ASP A 1005 29.01 35.75 -5.87
N ALA A 1006 29.58 35.17 -6.92
CA ALA A 1006 29.13 35.33 -8.30
C ALA A 1006 27.68 34.85 -8.49
N PHE A 1007 27.38 33.66 -7.98
CA PHE A 1007 26.05 33.08 -8.02
C PHE A 1007 25.04 33.87 -7.18
N LYS A 1008 25.46 34.38 -6.02
CA LYS A 1008 24.61 35.19 -5.13
C LYS A 1008 24.24 36.55 -5.75
N LEU A 1009 25.10 37.13 -6.58
CA LEU A 1009 24.80 38.36 -7.33
C LEU A 1009 24.03 38.09 -8.65
N GLN A 1010 24.41 37.04 -9.37
CA GLN A 1010 23.86 36.64 -10.68
C GLN A 1010 23.89 37.76 -11.74
N GLU A 1011 25.06 38.35 -11.97
CA GLU A 1011 25.25 39.46 -12.92
C GLU A 1011 25.45 39.01 -14.38
N SER A 1012 25.68 37.71 -14.66
CA SER A 1012 25.99 37.20 -16.00
C SER A 1012 25.26 35.89 -16.34
N SER A 1013 25.13 35.60 -17.65
CA SER A 1013 24.45 34.38 -18.15
C SER A 1013 24.98 33.10 -17.50
N ASN A 1014 26.31 32.99 -17.34
CA ASN A 1014 26.97 31.85 -16.72
C ASN A 1014 26.44 31.56 -15.30
N ASP A 1015 26.01 32.58 -14.56
CA ASP A 1015 25.46 32.47 -13.20
C ASP A 1015 23.99 31.97 -13.23
N PHE A 1016 23.29 32.18 -14.35
CA PHE A 1016 21.98 31.57 -14.63
C PHE A 1016 22.13 30.13 -15.13
N ASP A 1017 23.08 29.86 -16.03
CA ASP A 1017 23.40 28.51 -16.53
C ASP A 1017 23.85 27.58 -15.38
N ALA A 1018 24.63 28.10 -14.43
CA ALA A 1018 24.98 27.40 -13.19
C ALA A 1018 23.74 27.11 -12.31
N ASN A 1019 22.75 27.99 -12.29
CA ASN A 1019 21.50 27.78 -11.55
C ASN A 1019 20.62 26.69 -12.19
N LEU A 1020 20.61 26.59 -13.53
CA LEU A 1020 19.99 25.45 -14.23
C LEU A 1020 20.69 24.14 -13.86
N LYS A 1021 22.03 24.07 -13.93
CA LYS A 1021 22.78 22.85 -13.56
C LYS A 1021 22.65 22.47 -12.08
N ARG A 1022 22.49 23.44 -11.18
CA ARG A 1022 22.12 23.22 -9.77
C ARG A 1022 20.76 22.52 -9.65
N LEU A 1023 19.75 22.97 -10.42
CA LEU A 1023 18.41 22.38 -10.42
C LEU A 1023 18.38 20.98 -11.05
N ASP A 1024 19.06 20.78 -12.18
CA ASP A 1024 19.19 19.45 -12.82
C ASP A 1024 19.72 18.40 -11.83
N LEU A 1025 20.81 18.75 -11.13
CA LEU A 1025 21.42 17.88 -10.14
C LEU A 1025 20.54 17.69 -8.90
N ALA A 1026 19.87 18.75 -8.43
CA ALA A 1026 18.95 18.65 -7.30
C ALA A 1026 17.81 17.65 -7.59
N GLY A 1027 17.20 17.71 -8.77
CA GLY A 1027 16.14 16.77 -9.18
C GLY A 1027 16.60 15.31 -9.18
N ILE A 1028 17.79 15.02 -9.73
CA ILE A 1028 18.34 13.65 -9.75
C ILE A 1028 18.62 13.15 -8.32
N PHE A 1029 19.21 13.97 -7.45
CA PHE A 1029 19.49 13.56 -6.07
C PHE A 1029 18.22 13.45 -5.21
N ASP A 1030 17.21 14.30 -5.42
CA ASP A 1030 15.93 14.21 -4.70
C ASP A 1030 15.13 12.98 -5.15
N GLU A 1031 15.17 12.60 -6.44
CA GLU A 1031 14.61 11.33 -6.95
C GLU A 1031 15.22 10.09 -6.24
N ILE A 1032 16.56 10.02 -6.17
CA ILE A 1032 17.28 8.96 -5.46
C ILE A 1032 16.85 8.92 -3.97
N LEU A 1033 16.60 10.08 -3.36
CA LEU A 1033 16.14 10.18 -1.99
C LEU A 1033 14.73 9.61 -1.79
N GLU A 1034 13.77 9.88 -2.69
CA GLU A 1034 12.43 9.28 -2.60
C GLU A 1034 12.48 7.76 -2.75
N MET A 1035 13.28 7.26 -3.70
CA MET A 1035 13.47 5.81 -3.87
C MET A 1035 14.09 5.16 -2.61
N LEU A 1036 15.01 5.84 -1.93
CA LEU A 1036 15.58 5.34 -0.66
C LEU A 1036 14.57 5.31 0.48
N LYS A 1037 13.74 6.36 0.64
CA LYS A 1037 12.68 6.39 1.68
C LYS A 1037 11.69 5.22 1.52
N ARG A 1038 11.36 4.89 0.27
CA ARG A 1038 10.44 3.78 -0.08
C ARG A 1038 11.13 2.41 -0.09
N TYR A 1039 12.42 2.34 0.24
CA TYR A 1039 13.26 1.14 0.11
C TYR A 1039 13.22 0.53 -1.31
N GLU A 1040 13.05 1.33 -2.35
CA GLU A 1040 12.98 0.92 -3.76
C GLU A 1040 14.36 0.67 -4.40
N LEU A 1041 15.45 0.86 -3.65
CA LEU A 1041 16.82 0.51 -4.05
C LEU A 1041 17.37 -0.66 -3.20
N PRO A 1042 18.45 -1.34 -3.64
CA PRO A 1042 19.05 -2.44 -2.89
C PRO A 1042 19.71 -1.93 -1.60
N ASP A 1043 19.59 -2.67 -0.49
CA ASP A 1043 20.03 -2.20 0.84
C ASP A 1043 21.52 -1.78 0.89
N ALA A 1044 22.36 -2.37 0.05
CA ALA A 1044 23.78 -2.03 -0.06
C ALA A 1044 24.07 -0.67 -0.72
N PHE A 1045 23.08 0.03 -1.31
CA PHE A 1045 23.27 1.28 -2.07
C PHE A 1045 24.00 2.37 -1.25
N GLU A 1046 23.55 2.62 -0.02
CA GLU A 1046 24.16 3.63 0.89
C GLU A 1046 25.60 3.29 1.34
N ALA A 1047 26.13 2.12 0.97
CA ALA A 1047 27.50 1.68 1.25
C ALA A 1047 28.38 1.55 -0.01
N GLN A 1048 27.91 1.98 -1.18
CA GLN A 1048 28.68 1.90 -2.44
C GLN A 1048 29.63 3.09 -2.59
N ASN A 1049 30.93 2.82 -2.67
CA ASN A 1049 31.96 3.85 -2.66
C ASN A 1049 31.83 4.89 -3.81
N ASN A 1050 31.38 4.48 -5.01
CA ASN A 1050 31.14 5.44 -6.10
C ASN A 1050 30.04 6.44 -5.71
N TRP A 1051 28.90 5.97 -5.20
CA TRP A 1051 27.80 6.82 -4.77
C TRP A 1051 28.14 7.68 -3.54
N ILE A 1052 28.96 7.17 -2.62
CA ILE A 1052 29.49 7.95 -1.48
C ILE A 1052 30.42 9.07 -1.95
N ASP A 1053 31.42 8.76 -2.79
CA ASP A 1053 32.41 9.74 -3.23
C ASP A 1053 31.80 10.75 -4.23
N LEU A 1054 30.89 10.32 -5.11
CA LEU A 1054 30.10 11.18 -6.01
C LEU A 1054 29.17 12.11 -5.22
N GLY A 1055 28.38 11.56 -4.28
CA GLY A 1055 27.51 12.35 -3.40
C GLY A 1055 28.28 13.35 -2.54
N THR A 1056 29.49 13.00 -2.09
CA THR A 1056 30.39 13.90 -1.34
C THR A 1056 30.91 15.03 -2.23
N ARG A 1057 31.33 14.75 -3.47
CA ARG A 1057 31.74 15.78 -4.44
C ARG A 1057 30.57 16.70 -4.80
N TYR A 1058 29.39 16.13 -5.07
CA TYR A 1058 28.15 16.88 -5.31
C TYR A 1058 27.84 17.84 -4.16
N ARG A 1059 27.79 17.32 -2.92
CA ARG A 1059 27.56 18.13 -1.71
C ARG A 1059 28.55 19.29 -1.59
N ARG A 1060 29.85 19.01 -1.70
CA ARG A 1060 30.91 20.04 -1.57
C ARG A 1060 30.88 21.10 -2.68
N LEU A 1061 30.46 20.73 -3.89
CA LEU A 1061 30.40 21.65 -5.03
C LEU A 1061 29.12 22.49 -5.04
N VAL A 1062 27.96 21.87 -4.76
CA VAL A 1062 26.63 22.42 -5.07
C VAL A 1062 25.87 22.92 -3.83
N GLU A 1063 26.12 22.39 -2.63
CA GLU A 1063 25.52 22.93 -1.40
C GLU A 1063 25.85 24.43 -1.20
N PRO A 1064 27.08 24.92 -1.46
CA PRO A 1064 27.37 26.35 -1.53
C PRO A 1064 26.45 27.17 -2.46
N LEU A 1065 26.00 26.61 -3.60
CA LEU A 1065 25.11 27.29 -4.54
C LEU A 1065 23.66 27.30 -4.06
N ASP A 1066 23.20 26.24 -3.39
CA ASP A 1066 21.90 26.25 -2.71
C ASP A 1066 21.88 27.24 -1.53
N ILE A 1067 22.99 27.33 -0.77
CA ILE A 1067 23.16 28.36 0.27
C ILE A 1067 23.17 29.77 -0.34
N ALA A 1068 23.90 29.98 -1.45
CA ALA A 1068 23.92 31.26 -2.15
C ALA A 1068 22.51 31.65 -2.61
N ASN A 1069 21.73 30.69 -3.14
CA ASN A 1069 20.34 30.90 -3.54
C ASN A 1069 19.43 31.26 -2.35
N TYR A 1070 19.61 30.60 -1.20
CA TYR A 1070 18.80 30.81 0.01
C TYR A 1070 18.94 32.23 0.57
N TYR A 1071 20.17 32.66 0.88
CA TYR A 1071 20.46 34.00 1.40
C TYR A 1071 20.40 35.11 0.33
N ARG A 1072 20.19 34.76 -0.95
CA ARG A 1072 19.87 35.74 -2.02
C ARG A 1072 18.40 36.12 -2.00
N HIS A 1073 17.51 35.14 -1.78
CA HIS A 1073 16.07 35.33 -1.73
C HIS A 1073 15.56 35.60 -0.30
N LEU A 1074 16.44 36.08 0.59
CA LEU A 1074 16.19 36.42 2.00
C LEU A 1074 15.45 35.33 2.81
N LYS A 1075 15.55 34.05 2.41
CA LYS A 1075 14.83 32.96 3.09
C LYS A 1075 15.31 32.71 4.53
N ASN A 1076 16.46 33.28 4.91
CA ASN A 1076 16.91 33.35 6.30
C ASN A 1076 16.06 34.27 7.19
N GLU A 1077 15.30 35.20 6.60
CA GLU A 1077 14.39 36.11 7.29
C GLU A 1077 12.99 35.46 7.38
N ASP A 1078 12.49 34.90 6.26
CA ASP A 1078 11.20 34.20 6.21
C ASP A 1078 11.14 32.89 7.01
N THR A 1079 12.24 32.14 7.06
CA THR A 1079 12.26 30.70 7.45
C THR A 1079 13.32 30.40 8.52
N GLY A 1080 14.14 31.38 8.90
CA GLY A 1080 15.22 31.23 9.88
C GLY A 1080 16.52 30.63 9.30
N ALA A 1081 17.46 30.27 10.17
CA ALA A 1081 18.82 29.91 9.77
C ALA A 1081 18.87 28.67 8.84
N TYR A 1082 19.71 28.76 7.79
CA TYR A 1082 19.77 27.73 6.74
C TYR A 1082 20.02 26.32 7.28
N VAL A 1083 20.94 26.14 8.23
CA VAL A 1083 21.32 24.80 8.72
C VAL A 1083 20.14 24.08 9.38
N ASP A 1084 19.31 24.85 10.08
CA ASP A 1084 18.30 24.37 11.00
C ASP A 1084 16.99 24.10 10.25
N ARG A 1085 16.38 25.15 9.67
CA ARG A 1085 15.09 25.09 8.96
C ARG A 1085 15.22 25.09 7.42
N GLY A 1086 16.34 25.51 6.84
CA GLY A 1086 16.52 25.69 5.37
C GLY A 1086 17.23 24.58 4.57
N ARG A 1087 17.91 23.61 5.22
CA ARG A 1087 18.90 22.73 4.58
C ARG A 1087 18.26 21.49 3.89
N PRO A 1088 18.38 21.33 2.56
CA PRO A 1088 17.80 20.20 1.82
C PRO A 1088 18.27 18.82 2.29
N LYS A 1089 17.33 17.85 2.34
CA LYS A 1089 17.59 16.49 2.85
C LYS A 1089 18.70 15.76 2.07
N ARG A 1090 18.87 15.99 0.76
CA ARG A 1090 19.93 15.40 -0.07
C ARG A 1090 21.36 15.65 0.45
N TYR A 1091 21.62 16.81 1.06
CA TYR A 1091 22.92 17.09 1.68
C TYR A 1091 23.08 16.43 3.04
N LYS A 1092 22.01 16.33 3.83
CA LYS A 1092 22.00 15.56 5.09
C LYS A 1092 22.28 14.07 4.79
N PHE A 1093 21.65 13.48 3.77
CA PHE A 1093 21.89 12.10 3.31
C PHE A 1093 23.34 11.87 2.86
N THR A 1094 23.83 12.64 1.88
CA THR A 1094 25.20 12.48 1.34
C THR A 1094 26.30 12.80 2.37
N GLN A 1095 26.02 13.66 3.37
CA GLN A 1095 26.89 13.82 4.53
C GLN A 1095 26.91 12.55 5.41
N ARG A 1096 25.75 12.03 5.80
CA ARG A 1096 25.62 10.83 6.64
C ARG A 1096 26.25 9.59 6.00
N TRP A 1097 26.12 9.41 4.68
CA TRP A 1097 26.82 8.35 3.93
C TRP A 1097 28.34 8.44 4.07
N PHE A 1098 28.91 9.63 3.86
CA PHE A 1098 30.34 9.89 3.99
C PHE A 1098 30.83 9.67 5.43
N GLU A 1099 30.13 10.23 6.42
CA GLU A 1099 30.47 10.08 7.84
C GLU A 1099 30.43 8.61 8.27
N ASN A 1100 29.41 7.84 7.86
CA ASN A 1100 29.33 6.40 8.12
C ASN A 1100 30.49 5.63 7.46
N ALA A 1101 30.79 5.91 6.20
CA ALA A 1101 31.82 5.21 5.43
C ALA A 1101 33.25 5.51 5.90
N LYS A 1102 33.54 6.76 6.31
CA LYS A 1102 34.82 7.14 6.93
C LYS A 1102 34.85 6.91 8.45
N ARG A 1103 33.75 6.42 9.04
CA ARG A 1103 33.54 6.18 10.49
C ARG A 1103 33.82 7.41 11.37
N MET A 1104 33.44 8.58 10.86
CA MET A 1104 33.50 9.84 11.58
C MET A 1104 32.33 9.93 12.58
N PRO A 1105 32.43 10.77 13.63
CA PRO A 1105 31.27 11.14 14.44
C PRO A 1105 30.16 11.72 13.56
N ALA A 1106 28.90 11.47 13.91
CA ALA A 1106 27.77 12.11 13.26
C ALA A 1106 27.89 13.64 13.38
N GLU A 1107 27.52 14.35 12.31
CA GLU A 1107 27.58 15.81 12.24
C GLU A 1107 29.00 16.38 12.53
N SER A 1108 29.98 15.88 11.78
CA SER A 1108 31.37 16.37 11.81
C SER A 1108 31.86 16.91 10.45
N SER A 1109 31.27 16.47 9.33
CA SER A 1109 31.59 16.89 7.96
C SER A 1109 30.81 18.15 7.54
N TRP A 1110 31.03 19.24 8.27
CA TRP A 1110 30.36 20.54 8.08
C TRP A 1110 30.95 21.44 6.98
N GLU A 1111 31.95 20.99 6.22
CA GLU A 1111 32.71 21.83 5.28
C GLU A 1111 31.83 22.52 4.22
N SER A 1112 30.76 21.85 3.78
CA SER A 1112 29.87 22.33 2.71
C SER A 1112 28.84 23.35 3.21
N CYS A 1113 28.59 23.40 4.52
CA CYS A 1113 27.77 24.40 5.17
C CYS A 1113 28.56 25.66 5.58
N PHE A 1114 29.87 25.74 5.27
CA PHE A 1114 30.75 26.86 5.58
C PHE A 1114 30.08 28.22 5.32
N TRP A 1115 29.52 28.42 4.12
CA TRP A 1115 28.89 29.67 3.71
C TRP A 1115 27.65 30.05 4.54
N ALA A 1116 26.86 29.08 4.97
CA ALA A 1116 25.72 29.35 5.85
C ALA A 1116 26.23 29.87 7.21
N LYS A 1117 27.30 29.27 7.76
CA LYS A 1117 27.88 29.74 9.02
C LYS A 1117 28.50 31.14 8.90
N VAL A 1118 29.05 31.49 7.74
CA VAL A 1118 29.59 32.83 7.45
C VAL A 1118 28.50 33.89 7.42
N GLU A 1119 27.36 33.65 6.74
CA GLU A 1119 26.27 34.61 6.69
C GLU A 1119 25.62 34.82 8.08
N GLU A 1120 25.38 33.73 8.83
CA GLU A 1120 24.88 33.80 10.21
C GLU A 1120 25.81 34.61 11.13
N LEU A 1121 27.12 34.39 11.07
CA LEU A 1121 28.07 35.15 11.88
C LEU A 1121 28.22 36.60 11.41
N ARG A 1122 28.08 36.86 10.10
CA ARG A 1122 28.04 38.21 9.53
C ARG A 1122 26.84 39.00 10.05
N ILE A 1123 25.64 38.41 10.09
CA ILE A 1123 24.43 39.02 10.66
C ILE A 1123 24.59 39.26 12.17
N LYS A 1124 25.05 38.26 12.93
CA LYS A 1124 25.27 38.39 14.38
C LYS A 1124 26.32 39.45 14.76
N THR A 1125 27.29 39.73 13.89
CA THR A 1125 28.37 40.70 14.16
C THR A 1125 28.15 42.09 13.57
N SER A 1126 27.17 42.31 12.68
CA SER A 1126 26.79 43.66 12.22
C SER A 1126 26.08 44.49 13.28
N ASN A 1127 25.48 43.86 14.30
CA ASN A 1127 24.81 44.56 15.39
C ASN A 1127 25.84 45.17 16.38
N ALA A 1128 25.55 46.36 16.90
CA ALA A 1128 26.45 47.10 17.77
C ALA A 1128 26.78 46.30 19.05
N GLY A 1129 28.04 45.89 19.21
CA GLY A 1129 28.49 45.04 20.32
C GLY A 1129 28.33 43.52 20.10
N GLY A 1130 27.80 43.06 18.97
CA GLY A 1130 27.59 41.62 18.70
C GLY A 1130 28.86 40.77 18.83
N PHE A 1131 30.00 41.25 18.33
CA PHE A 1131 31.29 40.56 18.49
C PHE A 1131 31.85 40.58 19.93
N ALA A 1132 31.36 41.46 20.81
CA ALA A 1132 31.75 41.47 22.22
C ALA A 1132 31.07 40.36 23.03
N GLN A 1133 30.04 39.70 22.48
CA GLN A 1133 29.42 38.52 23.08
C GLN A 1133 30.40 37.33 23.03
N VAL A 1134 30.68 36.73 24.20
CA VAL A 1134 31.63 35.61 24.34
C VAL A 1134 31.30 34.46 23.38
N LYS A 1135 30.02 34.05 23.33
CA LYS A 1135 29.52 32.98 22.45
C LYS A 1135 29.78 33.27 20.97
N VAL A 1136 29.57 34.50 20.50
CA VAL A 1136 29.83 34.87 19.09
C VAL A 1136 31.33 34.83 18.78
N LYS A 1137 32.18 35.31 19.71
CA LYS A 1137 33.64 35.23 19.57
C LYS A 1137 34.15 33.79 19.55
N GLU A 1138 33.56 32.90 20.35
CA GLU A 1138 33.86 31.46 20.34
C GLU A 1138 33.39 30.77 19.05
N GLU A 1139 32.18 31.10 18.56
CA GLU A 1139 31.69 30.60 17.25
C GLU A 1139 32.61 31.05 16.09
N VAL A 1140 33.15 32.28 16.14
CA VAL A 1140 34.14 32.77 15.15
C VAL A 1140 35.47 32.01 15.26
N LEU A 1141 36.04 31.88 16.46
CA LEU A 1141 37.31 31.15 16.66
C LEU A 1141 37.22 29.70 16.19
N LYS A 1142 36.10 29.02 16.52
CA LYS A 1142 35.82 27.65 16.07
C LYS A 1142 35.75 27.56 14.54
N LEU A 1143 35.10 28.52 13.87
CA LEU A 1143 35.06 28.59 12.42
C LEU A 1143 36.46 28.80 11.82
N GLU A 1144 37.31 29.64 12.43
CA GLU A 1144 38.67 29.87 11.94
C GLU A 1144 39.54 28.61 12.01
N GLU A 1145 39.45 27.85 13.10
CA GLU A 1145 40.14 26.55 13.25
C GLU A 1145 39.61 25.50 12.26
N GLN A 1146 38.29 25.45 12.04
CA GLN A 1146 37.67 24.57 11.04
C GLN A 1146 38.11 24.93 9.61
N VAL A 1147 38.11 26.21 9.23
CA VAL A 1147 38.59 26.70 7.92
C VAL A 1147 40.07 26.34 7.71
N GLN A 1148 40.92 26.56 8.71
CA GLN A 1148 42.33 26.15 8.61
C GLN A 1148 42.47 24.63 8.43
N THR A 1149 41.58 23.83 9.02
CA THR A 1149 41.59 22.37 8.89
C THR A 1149 41.13 21.94 7.49
N TRP A 1150 39.98 22.43 7.03
CA TRP A 1150 39.39 22.09 5.72
C TRP A 1150 40.22 22.55 4.53
N ILE A 1151 41.01 23.63 4.66
CA ILE A 1151 41.94 24.06 3.59
C ILE A 1151 43.22 23.22 3.58
N LYS A 1152 43.61 22.61 4.72
CA LYS A 1152 44.76 21.68 4.80
C LYS A 1152 44.43 20.27 4.30
N GLY A 1153 43.22 19.77 4.55
CA GLY A 1153 42.74 18.49 4.01
C GLY A 1153 42.23 18.59 2.56
N GLY A 1154 41.96 19.81 2.08
CA GLY A 1154 41.48 20.08 0.71
C GLY A 1154 39.97 19.96 0.55
N GLU A 1155 39.22 19.88 1.65
CA GLU A 1155 37.77 19.89 1.68
C GLU A 1155 37.18 21.27 1.32
N LEU A 1156 37.89 22.36 1.64
CA LEU A 1156 37.54 23.74 1.31
C LEU A 1156 38.63 24.37 0.44
N GLY A 1157 38.24 25.14 -0.58
CA GLY A 1157 39.19 25.78 -1.51
C GLY A 1157 39.71 27.14 -1.01
N LYS A 1158 40.85 27.57 -1.55
CA LYS A 1158 41.44 28.90 -1.27
C LYS A 1158 40.64 30.06 -1.87
N ASP A 1159 39.63 29.79 -2.70
CA ASP A 1159 38.73 30.79 -3.29
C ASP A 1159 37.89 31.56 -2.27
N VAL A 1160 37.77 31.04 -1.03
CA VAL A 1160 37.16 31.78 0.11
C VAL A 1160 37.99 33.00 0.57
N PHE A 1161 39.28 33.08 0.19
CA PHE A 1161 40.18 34.16 0.56
C PHE A 1161 40.35 35.27 -0.50
N LEU A 1162 39.60 35.22 -1.60
CA LEU A 1162 39.57 36.30 -2.61
C LEU A 1162 39.07 37.61 -1.98
N GLU A 1163 39.68 38.74 -2.31
CA GLU A 1163 39.46 40.00 -1.57
C GLU A 1163 38.01 40.48 -1.62
N LYS A 1164 37.32 40.23 -2.73
CA LYS A 1164 35.91 40.58 -2.92
C LYS A 1164 34.92 39.55 -2.35
N SER A 1165 35.38 38.43 -1.78
CA SER A 1165 34.48 37.40 -1.26
C SER A 1165 33.79 37.84 0.04
N THR A 1166 32.55 37.40 0.26
CA THR A 1166 31.75 37.74 1.45
C THR A 1166 32.46 37.33 2.74
N PHE A 1167 33.19 36.22 2.74
CA PHE A 1167 34.00 35.82 3.90
C PHE A 1167 35.10 36.84 4.23
N MET A 1168 35.89 37.27 3.25
CA MET A 1168 36.94 38.27 3.47
C MET A 1168 36.39 39.66 3.78
N LYS A 1169 35.32 40.08 3.09
CA LYS A 1169 34.60 41.33 3.38
C LYS A 1169 34.14 41.39 4.83
N TRP A 1170 33.56 40.29 5.35
CA TRP A 1170 33.16 40.16 6.74
C TRP A 1170 34.35 40.08 7.70
N TRP A 1171 35.30 39.16 7.48
CA TRP A 1171 36.44 38.97 8.38
C TRP A 1171 37.25 40.25 8.56
N ASN A 1172 37.36 41.09 7.53
CA ASN A 1172 38.02 42.39 7.60
C ASN A 1172 37.35 43.39 8.55
N THR A 1173 36.05 43.29 8.86
CA THR A 1173 35.37 44.19 9.84
C THR A 1173 35.62 43.78 11.29
N LEU A 1174 36.15 42.58 11.54
CA LEU A 1174 36.46 42.10 12.89
C LEU A 1174 37.60 42.93 13.53
N PRO A 1175 37.65 43.04 14.87
CA PRO A 1175 38.65 43.86 15.57
C PRO A 1175 40.10 43.43 15.29
N GLU A 1176 41.01 44.39 15.16
CA GLU A 1176 42.44 44.14 14.90
C GLU A 1176 43.10 43.24 15.96
N GLU A 1177 42.69 43.32 17.23
CA GLU A 1177 43.24 42.46 18.28
C GLU A 1177 42.94 40.97 17.99
N HIS A 1178 41.74 40.66 17.48
CA HIS A 1178 41.36 39.32 17.05
C HIS A 1178 42.13 38.90 15.78
N LYS A 1179 42.08 39.72 14.72
CA LYS A 1179 42.77 39.45 13.45
C LYS A 1179 44.29 39.31 13.61
N SER A 1180 44.90 39.95 14.60
CA SER A 1180 46.32 39.82 14.93
C SER A 1180 46.70 38.45 15.54
N LYS A 1181 45.73 37.75 16.14
CA LYS A 1181 45.87 36.47 16.83
C LYS A 1181 45.26 35.29 16.06
N SER A 1182 44.43 35.58 15.06
CA SER A 1182 43.73 34.62 14.19
C SER A 1182 44.67 33.61 13.53
N CYS A 1183 44.25 32.35 13.51
CA CYS A 1183 44.98 31.28 12.83
C CYS A 1183 44.86 31.36 11.28
N ILE A 1184 43.83 32.03 10.75
CA ILE A 1184 43.62 32.21 9.30
C ILE A 1184 44.68 33.11 8.67
N LYS A 1185 45.18 34.11 9.40
CA LYS A 1185 46.17 35.08 8.88
C LYS A 1185 47.37 34.38 8.22
N ASN A 1186 47.92 33.36 8.88
CA ASN A 1186 49.06 32.58 8.38
C ASN A 1186 48.71 31.61 7.24
N VAL A 1187 47.42 31.38 6.96
CA VAL A 1187 46.92 30.53 5.86
C VAL A 1187 46.63 31.38 4.62
N LYS A 1188 46.14 32.63 4.80
CA LYS A 1188 45.94 33.60 3.72
C LYS A 1188 47.25 33.94 3.00
N ASP A 1189 48.33 34.05 3.76
CA ASP A 1189 49.67 34.42 3.26
C ASP A 1189 50.46 33.20 2.71
N SER A 1190 49.78 32.07 2.41
CA SER A 1190 50.37 30.77 2.00
C SER A 1190 49.58 30.08 0.88
#